data_AF-A0A928ZUF5-F1
#
_entry.id   AF-A0A928ZUF5-F1
#
_cell.length_a   1.000
_cell.length_b   1.000
_cell.length_c   1.000
_cell.angle_alpha   90.00
_cell.angle_beta   90.00
_cell.angle_gamma   90.00
#
_symmetry.space_group_name_H-M   'P 1'
#
loop_
_entity.id
_entity.type
_entity.pdbx_description
1 polymer ?
#
loop_
_entity_poly.entity_id
_entity_poly.type
_entity_poly.pdbx_seq_one_letter_code
_entity_poly.pdbx_strand_id
1 'polypeptide(L)'
;MTALNPILNFLTQPSSADATAILPLELTSDGQDDTSLLQNLNAAFLIILAGETHPSFAKAHTYLDKLSASPDWGKAAKFYAQSAQLIAQELEQACGQDAEFKANLDQMAATLADTAGDTVATANAVWSVLFPEGTGIWGQEAERVDALREKRTVAIDHLNPNPIENPAKQVLFTSNALLTMPLASTDLSEFDADFQAELAEAADDPQLYWYDHPIPIGIGEECNEILYGLKHLNHAVEFEREQSGITDKVNCVLSVSVTHERLQTLGKSYLKQVLAASEPLEQLNIFAFTETDTTSLIDKVLLPILEHFAPDEDAKKMLAVFGVDGRYGRHYSFLKAISALWNSLVDPDIKATFKIDLDQVFPQAELLEQTGATAFGHLQTPLWGATGQDSSGQPIELGMIAGALVNQRDIHNGVFTPDVTVPDPKLSPDEYVFFSKLPQALSTEAEMMTRYATGTDFDGETKAIQRIHVTGGTNGILVDSLRRYRTFTPSFIGRAEDQAYILSARGQQPNLGYAHASGLIMRHDKEGFAQEAIAMAKVGKQVGDYLRILLFSANANALPEEIGSIKSDIDPFTGCFVSQLPITVAMLRFSLKVANLFNAGKSDEATEFINTGVSQLQEGLDFIQGDPSELQQTYEHEEAGWQLFYQALDTVEKSLQAGEDWALGVQKETQRIVENCRVN
;
A
#
# COMPACT_ATOMS: atom_id res chain seq x y z
N MET A 1 -3.92 -7.55 -31.60
CA MET A 1 -2.52 -7.13 -31.29
C MET A 1 -2.02 -5.89 -32.05
N THR A 2 -2.53 -5.52 -33.23
CA THR A 2 -2.04 -4.35 -34.01
C THR A 2 -2.10 -3.01 -33.27
N ALA A 3 -2.92 -2.90 -32.23
CA ALA A 3 -3.11 -1.73 -31.36
C ALA A 3 -1.82 -1.21 -30.67
N LEU A 4 -0.92 -2.09 -30.24
CA LEU A 4 0.30 -1.70 -29.50
C LEU A 4 1.50 -1.43 -30.42
N ASN A 5 1.40 -1.79 -31.69
CA ASN A 5 2.46 -1.64 -32.69
C ASN A 5 3.03 -0.21 -32.76
N PRO A 6 2.23 0.88 -32.73
CA PRO A 6 2.77 2.24 -32.76
C PRO A 6 3.65 2.56 -31.55
N ILE A 7 3.25 2.13 -30.35
CA ILE A 7 4.01 2.35 -29.10
C ILE A 7 5.32 1.57 -29.16
N LEU A 8 5.26 0.29 -29.52
CA LEU A 8 6.44 -0.58 -29.55
C LEU A 8 7.42 -0.16 -30.65
N ASN A 9 6.94 0.25 -31.83
CA ASN A 9 7.82 0.80 -32.87
C ASN A 9 8.50 2.07 -32.41
N PHE A 10 7.77 2.98 -31.76
CA PHE A 10 8.36 4.20 -31.21
C PHE A 10 9.47 3.88 -30.17
N LEU A 11 9.22 2.94 -29.27
CA LEU A 11 10.19 2.58 -28.23
C LEU A 11 11.40 1.80 -28.79
N THR A 12 11.21 1.00 -29.82
CA THR A 12 12.18 -0.05 -30.19
C THR A 12 12.83 0.14 -31.56
N GLN A 13 12.25 0.95 -32.44
CA GLN A 13 12.82 1.26 -33.74
C GLN A 13 13.40 2.69 -33.80
N PRO A 14 14.49 2.91 -34.54
CA PRO A 14 14.97 4.23 -34.90
C PRO A 14 13.86 5.08 -35.52
N SER A 15 13.59 6.27 -34.96
CA SER A 15 12.59 7.20 -35.52
C SER A 15 13.05 7.85 -36.84
N SER A 16 14.33 7.76 -37.18
CA SER A 16 14.92 8.15 -38.46
C SER A 16 16.28 7.44 -38.67
N ALA A 17 16.86 7.54 -39.87
CA ALA A 17 18.14 6.92 -40.19
C ALA A 17 19.32 7.37 -39.30
N ASP A 18 19.19 8.53 -38.63
CA ASP A 18 20.21 9.12 -37.76
C ASP A 18 19.82 9.10 -36.26
N ALA A 19 18.63 8.58 -35.90
CA ALA A 19 18.15 8.54 -34.53
C ALA A 19 18.32 7.17 -33.88
N THR A 20 18.78 7.11 -32.65
CA THR A 20 18.83 5.86 -31.87
C THR A 20 17.44 5.51 -31.32
N ALA A 21 17.07 4.23 -31.37
CA ALA A 21 15.90 3.74 -30.65
C ALA A 21 16.02 4.01 -29.15
N ILE A 22 14.90 4.24 -28.48
CA ILE A 22 14.86 4.40 -27.01
C ILE A 22 15.30 3.10 -26.32
N LEU A 23 14.90 1.95 -26.88
CA LEU A 23 15.21 0.62 -26.38
C LEU A 23 15.39 -0.38 -27.53
N PRO A 24 16.60 -0.56 -28.08
CA PRO A 24 16.82 -1.51 -29.17
C PRO A 24 16.48 -2.94 -28.73
N LEU A 25 15.75 -3.68 -29.59
CA LEU A 25 15.42 -5.08 -29.41
C LEU A 25 15.96 -5.91 -30.58
N GLU A 26 16.82 -6.88 -30.28
CA GLU A 26 17.32 -7.83 -31.27
C GLU A 26 17.21 -9.26 -30.75
N LEU A 27 16.79 -10.19 -31.61
CA LEU A 27 16.94 -11.62 -31.36
C LEU A 27 18.35 -12.03 -31.79
N THR A 28 19.22 -12.31 -30.84
CA THR A 28 20.58 -12.76 -31.11
C THR A 28 20.60 -14.25 -31.41
N SER A 29 21.34 -14.69 -32.42
CA SER A 29 21.35 -16.10 -32.87
C SER A 29 22.28 -17.03 -32.08
N ASP A 30 23.14 -16.48 -31.20
CA ASP A 30 24.40 -17.13 -30.81
C ASP A 30 24.59 -17.33 -29.29
N GLY A 31 23.62 -16.96 -28.46
CA GLY A 31 23.72 -17.14 -27.01
C GLY A 31 23.22 -18.52 -26.54
N GLN A 32 24.11 -19.34 -25.99
CA GLN A 32 23.75 -20.59 -25.30
C GLN A 32 23.73 -20.44 -23.76
N ASP A 33 24.18 -19.31 -23.23
CA ASP A 33 24.09 -19.03 -21.80
C ASP A 33 22.70 -18.56 -21.38
N ASP A 34 22.38 -18.75 -20.11
CA ASP A 34 21.07 -18.44 -19.52
C ASP A 34 20.67 -16.97 -19.68
N THR A 35 21.64 -16.07 -19.56
CA THR A 35 21.44 -14.62 -19.75
C THR A 35 20.93 -14.31 -21.15
N SER A 36 21.59 -14.82 -22.19
CA SER A 36 21.22 -14.59 -23.58
C SER A 36 19.89 -15.25 -23.92
N LEU A 37 19.60 -16.43 -23.35
CA LEU A 37 18.33 -17.11 -23.52
C LEU A 37 17.16 -16.28 -22.98
N LEU A 38 17.31 -15.72 -21.78
CA LEU A 38 16.33 -14.85 -21.12
C LEU A 38 16.15 -13.51 -21.83
N GLN A 39 17.24 -12.89 -22.28
CA GLN A 39 17.18 -11.66 -23.07
C GLN A 39 16.40 -11.87 -24.36
N ASN A 40 16.69 -12.96 -25.09
CA ASN A 40 15.98 -13.32 -26.31
C ASN A 40 14.51 -13.69 -26.06
N LEU A 41 14.20 -14.28 -24.92
CA LEU A 41 12.83 -14.64 -24.52
C LEU A 41 11.98 -13.38 -24.28
N ASN A 42 12.51 -12.39 -23.54
CA ASN A 42 11.85 -11.09 -23.36
C ASN A 42 11.75 -10.30 -24.68
N ALA A 43 12.81 -10.31 -25.51
CA ALA A 43 12.79 -9.68 -26.82
C ALA A 43 11.76 -10.32 -27.76
N ALA A 44 11.64 -11.66 -27.75
CA ALA A 44 10.64 -12.37 -28.55
C ALA A 44 9.22 -11.97 -28.15
N PHE A 45 8.94 -11.85 -26.86
CA PHE A 45 7.65 -11.36 -26.37
C PHE A 45 7.32 -9.96 -26.89
N LEU A 46 8.23 -8.99 -26.72
CA LEU A 46 8.02 -7.62 -27.20
C LEU A 46 7.85 -7.55 -28.72
N ILE A 47 8.59 -8.37 -29.48
CA ILE A 47 8.43 -8.47 -30.95
C ILE A 47 7.06 -9.03 -31.34
N ILE A 48 6.54 -10.01 -30.59
CA ILE A 48 5.20 -10.55 -30.84
C ILE A 48 4.13 -9.48 -30.58
N LEU A 49 4.27 -8.70 -29.51
CA LEU A 49 3.35 -7.60 -29.22
C LEU A 49 3.41 -6.48 -30.27
N ALA A 50 4.57 -6.27 -30.93
CA ALA A 50 4.69 -5.34 -32.06
C ALA A 50 3.90 -5.82 -33.30
N GLY A 51 3.57 -7.11 -33.36
CA GLY A 51 2.66 -7.68 -34.36
C GLY A 51 3.33 -8.14 -35.65
N GLU A 52 2.51 -8.72 -36.54
CA GLU A 52 2.95 -9.48 -37.72
C GLU A 52 3.76 -8.67 -38.74
N THR A 53 3.65 -7.34 -38.72
CA THR A 53 4.42 -6.46 -39.59
C THR A 53 5.90 -6.38 -39.19
N HIS A 54 6.25 -6.79 -37.96
CA HIS A 54 7.62 -6.78 -37.50
C HIS A 54 8.47 -7.85 -38.23
N PRO A 55 9.66 -7.53 -38.79
CA PRO A 55 10.44 -8.48 -39.60
C PRO A 55 10.81 -9.79 -38.90
N SER A 56 10.92 -9.76 -37.58
CA SER A 56 11.27 -10.90 -36.73
C SER A 56 10.08 -11.62 -36.10
N PHE A 57 8.84 -11.26 -36.42
CA PHE A 57 7.63 -11.79 -35.77
C PHE A 57 7.56 -13.34 -35.79
N ALA A 58 7.68 -13.95 -36.97
CA ALA A 58 7.64 -15.41 -37.10
C ALA A 58 8.79 -16.11 -36.36
N LYS A 59 9.97 -15.48 -36.31
CA LYS A 59 11.13 -16.01 -35.57
C LYS A 59 10.89 -15.94 -34.06
N ALA A 60 10.31 -14.85 -33.58
CA ALA A 60 9.97 -14.67 -32.17
C ALA A 60 8.96 -15.72 -31.68
N HIS A 61 7.90 -15.97 -32.44
CA HIS A 61 6.94 -17.05 -32.15
C HIS A 61 7.62 -18.41 -32.07
N THR A 62 8.40 -18.76 -33.10
CA THR A 62 9.13 -20.04 -33.14
C THR A 62 10.08 -20.19 -31.95
N TYR A 63 10.68 -19.09 -31.49
CA TYR A 63 11.59 -19.08 -30.35
C TYR A 63 10.86 -19.34 -29.03
N LEU A 64 9.74 -18.66 -28.75
CA LEU A 64 8.93 -18.91 -27.55
C LEU A 64 8.37 -20.34 -27.54
N ASP A 65 7.85 -20.82 -28.66
CA ASP A 65 7.32 -22.18 -28.77
C ASP A 65 8.40 -23.21 -28.47
N LYS A 66 9.61 -23.03 -29.02
CA LYS A 66 10.76 -23.90 -28.73
C LYS A 66 11.12 -23.89 -27.24
N LEU A 67 11.21 -22.71 -26.62
CA LEU A 67 11.58 -22.60 -25.20
C LEU A 67 10.49 -23.05 -24.25
N SER A 68 9.22 -23.10 -24.67
CA SER A 68 8.12 -23.62 -23.84
C SER A 68 8.32 -25.07 -23.41
N ALA A 69 9.11 -25.85 -24.17
CA ALA A 69 9.50 -27.21 -23.86
C ALA A 69 10.82 -27.33 -23.06
N SER A 70 11.48 -26.21 -22.75
CA SER A 70 12.69 -26.19 -21.94
C SER A 70 12.39 -26.58 -20.49
N PRO A 71 13.19 -27.47 -19.87
CA PRO A 71 13.09 -27.75 -18.43
C PRO A 71 13.32 -26.51 -17.57
N ASP A 72 14.31 -25.70 -17.93
CA ASP A 72 14.77 -24.57 -17.10
C ASP A 72 13.95 -23.30 -17.38
N TRP A 73 13.58 -23.08 -18.64
CA TRP A 73 12.97 -21.83 -19.11
C TRP A 73 11.53 -21.97 -19.60
N GLY A 74 10.97 -23.18 -19.54
CA GLY A 74 9.62 -23.47 -20.06
C GLY A 74 8.52 -22.72 -19.31
N LYS A 75 8.68 -22.49 -18.00
CA LYS A 75 7.71 -21.69 -17.21
C LYS A 75 7.66 -20.25 -17.71
N ALA A 76 8.81 -19.60 -17.86
CA ALA A 76 8.89 -18.23 -18.36
C ALA A 76 8.37 -18.10 -19.81
N ALA A 77 8.73 -19.04 -20.69
CA ALA A 77 8.26 -19.02 -22.07
C ALA A 77 6.73 -19.16 -22.18
N LYS A 78 6.12 -20.04 -21.38
CA LYS A 78 4.66 -20.20 -21.31
C LYS A 78 3.99 -18.95 -20.74
N PHE A 79 4.55 -18.36 -19.69
CA PHE A 79 4.06 -17.12 -19.12
C PHE A 79 4.01 -15.99 -20.16
N TYR A 80 5.08 -15.77 -20.92
CA TYR A 80 5.09 -14.75 -21.97
C TYR A 80 4.09 -15.06 -23.10
N ALA A 81 4.00 -16.31 -23.53
CA ALA A 81 3.04 -16.72 -24.56
C ALA A 81 1.58 -16.49 -24.11
N GLN A 82 1.25 -16.90 -22.88
CA GLN A 82 -0.07 -16.68 -22.27
C GLN A 82 -0.35 -15.18 -22.11
N SER A 83 0.63 -14.41 -21.65
CA SER A 83 0.50 -12.95 -21.48
C SER A 83 0.20 -12.26 -22.80
N ALA A 84 0.84 -12.66 -23.90
CA ALA A 84 0.56 -12.09 -25.22
C ALA A 84 -0.88 -12.35 -25.67
N GLN A 85 -1.41 -13.54 -25.37
CA GLN A 85 -2.81 -13.87 -25.63
C GLN A 85 -3.76 -13.04 -24.77
N LEU A 86 -3.49 -12.91 -23.47
CA LEU A 86 -4.33 -12.13 -22.56
C LEU A 86 -4.36 -10.64 -22.94
N ILE A 87 -3.22 -10.06 -23.30
CA ILE A 87 -3.14 -8.67 -23.81
C ILE A 87 -4.00 -8.49 -25.06
N ALA A 88 -3.94 -9.45 -26.00
CA ALA A 88 -4.74 -9.38 -27.21
C ALA A 88 -6.24 -9.38 -26.89
N GLN A 89 -6.67 -10.25 -25.97
CA GLN A 89 -8.06 -10.37 -25.53
C GLN A 89 -8.53 -9.11 -24.80
N GLU A 90 -7.72 -8.58 -23.88
CA GLU A 90 -8.04 -7.36 -23.12
C GLU A 90 -8.23 -6.15 -24.05
N LEU A 91 -7.33 -5.96 -25.02
CA LEU A 91 -7.43 -4.88 -26.01
C LEU A 91 -8.64 -5.03 -26.94
N GLU A 92 -8.91 -6.25 -27.40
CA GLU A 92 -10.07 -6.54 -28.25
C GLU A 92 -11.38 -6.27 -27.50
N GLN A 93 -11.46 -6.68 -26.23
CA GLN A 93 -12.59 -6.40 -25.36
C GLN A 93 -12.76 -4.90 -25.12
N ALA A 94 -11.71 -4.18 -24.72
CA ALA A 94 -11.76 -2.75 -24.46
C ALA A 94 -12.20 -1.96 -25.71
N CYS A 95 -11.61 -2.25 -26.88
CA CYS A 95 -12.00 -1.59 -28.14
C CYS A 95 -13.44 -1.96 -28.58
N GLY A 96 -13.93 -3.13 -28.20
CA GLY A 96 -15.28 -3.59 -28.53
C GLY A 96 -16.36 -3.00 -27.63
N GLN A 97 -16.02 -2.68 -26.38
CA GLN A 97 -16.95 -2.17 -25.36
C GLN A 97 -16.94 -0.64 -25.28
N ASP A 98 -15.82 0.01 -25.61
CA ASP A 98 -15.61 1.44 -25.45
C ASP A 98 -15.12 2.09 -26.76
N ALA A 99 -16.03 2.81 -27.41
CA ALA A 99 -15.75 3.52 -28.66
C ALA A 99 -14.83 4.74 -28.47
N GLU A 100 -14.86 5.36 -27.29
CA GLU A 100 -13.99 6.49 -26.95
C GLU A 100 -12.56 6.00 -26.74
N PHE A 101 -12.39 4.91 -26.00
CA PHE A 101 -11.10 4.23 -25.86
C PHE A 101 -10.48 3.88 -27.21
N LYS A 102 -11.26 3.29 -28.12
CA LYS A 102 -10.78 2.96 -29.48
C LYS A 102 -10.35 4.22 -30.25
N ALA A 103 -11.10 5.32 -30.15
CA ALA A 103 -10.75 6.57 -30.81
C ALA A 103 -9.45 7.16 -30.23
N ASN A 104 -9.26 7.11 -28.91
CA ASN A 104 -8.03 7.56 -28.24
C ASN A 104 -6.82 6.73 -28.68
N LEU A 105 -6.98 5.42 -28.86
CA LEU A 105 -5.95 4.53 -29.38
C LEU A 105 -5.54 4.90 -30.82
N ASP A 106 -6.51 5.14 -31.71
CA ASP A 106 -6.25 5.57 -33.09
C ASP A 106 -5.56 6.95 -33.14
N GLN A 107 -5.97 7.88 -32.27
CA GLN A 107 -5.37 9.21 -32.15
C GLN A 107 -3.93 9.17 -31.61
N MET A 108 -3.67 8.34 -30.59
CA MET A 108 -2.32 8.10 -30.10
C MET A 108 -1.42 7.62 -31.22
N ALA A 109 -1.86 6.63 -32.00
CA ALA A 109 -1.09 6.07 -33.11
C ALA A 109 -0.70 7.13 -34.14
N ALA A 110 -1.64 8.02 -34.51
CA ALA A 110 -1.38 9.14 -35.40
C ALA A 110 -0.38 10.14 -34.79
N THR A 111 -0.53 10.46 -33.50
CA THR A 111 0.32 11.43 -32.80
C THR A 111 1.77 10.96 -32.67
N LEU A 112 2.00 9.66 -32.43
CA LEU A 112 3.35 9.10 -32.36
C LEU A 112 4.12 9.16 -33.69
N ALA A 113 3.42 9.22 -34.82
CA ALA A 113 4.06 9.40 -36.12
C ALA A 113 4.63 10.83 -36.32
N ASP A 114 4.07 11.82 -35.63
CA ASP A 114 4.34 13.25 -35.85
C ASP A 114 5.16 13.91 -34.71
N THR A 115 5.34 13.26 -33.56
CA THR A 115 5.95 13.84 -32.34
C THR A 115 7.44 13.54 -32.13
N ALA A 116 8.18 13.20 -33.19
CA ALA A 116 9.59 12.85 -33.08
C ALA A 116 10.43 13.98 -32.44
N GLY A 117 10.87 13.77 -31.20
CA GLY A 117 11.75 14.68 -30.45
C GLY A 117 11.10 15.48 -29.32
N ASP A 118 9.79 15.37 -29.11
CA ASP A 118 9.09 15.98 -27.95
C ASP A 118 8.67 14.90 -26.94
N THR A 119 9.52 14.67 -25.95
CA THR A 119 9.31 13.67 -24.89
C THR A 119 7.97 13.84 -24.17
N VAL A 120 7.54 15.07 -23.90
CA VAL A 120 6.32 15.35 -23.13
C VAL A 120 5.08 15.10 -24.00
N ALA A 121 5.09 15.55 -25.26
CA ALA A 121 4.00 15.27 -26.19
C ALA A 121 3.84 13.76 -26.45
N THR A 122 4.95 13.04 -26.63
CA THR A 122 4.93 11.58 -26.79
C THR A 122 4.42 10.89 -25.53
N ALA A 123 4.90 11.26 -24.35
CA ALA A 123 4.42 10.66 -23.10
C ALA A 123 2.92 10.86 -22.92
N ASN A 124 2.40 12.09 -23.13
CA ASN A 124 0.96 12.35 -23.06
C ASN A 124 0.15 11.53 -24.07
N ALA A 125 0.67 11.31 -25.29
CA ALA A 125 -0.01 10.48 -26.28
C ALA A 125 -0.10 9.01 -25.84
N VAL A 126 0.98 8.44 -25.31
CA VAL A 126 0.95 7.04 -24.81
C VAL A 126 0.08 6.93 -23.55
N TRP A 127 0.24 7.87 -22.63
CA TRP A 127 -0.50 7.91 -21.38
C TRP A 127 -2.00 8.10 -21.57
N SER A 128 -2.47 8.83 -22.59
CA SER A 128 -3.92 8.98 -22.84
C SER A 128 -4.65 7.65 -23.08
N VAL A 129 -3.93 6.57 -23.35
CA VAL A 129 -4.46 5.21 -23.51
C VAL A 129 -4.07 4.31 -22.34
N LEU A 130 -2.78 4.29 -21.95
CA LEU A 130 -2.25 3.31 -20.98
C LEU A 130 -2.21 3.81 -19.54
N PHE A 131 -2.24 5.13 -19.32
CA PHE A 131 -2.11 5.79 -18.02
C PHE A 131 -2.76 7.19 -18.02
N PRO A 132 -4.09 7.30 -18.22
CA PRO A 132 -4.73 8.59 -18.49
C PRO A 132 -4.52 9.63 -17.38
N GLU A 133 -4.32 9.17 -16.14
CA GLU A 133 -4.11 10.01 -14.96
C GLU A 133 -2.82 10.83 -15.02
N GLY A 134 -1.84 10.42 -15.83
CA GLY A 134 -0.62 11.19 -16.08
C GLY A 134 -0.79 12.32 -17.11
N THR A 135 -1.88 12.29 -17.89
CA THR A 135 -2.03 13.15 -19.06
C THR A 135 -2.29 14.59 -18.67
N GLY A 136 -1.52 15.52 -19.24
CA GLY A 136 -1.71 16.96 -19.06
C GLY A 136 -1.34 17.46 -17.67
N ILE A 137 -0.52 16.73 -16.92
CA ILE A 137 0.09 17.23 -15.66
C ILE A 137 1.33 18.07 -15.98
N TRP A 138 2.25 17.53 -16.78
CA TRP A 138 3.49 18.25 -17.11
C TRP A 138 3.21 19.57 -17.85
N GLY A 139 3.83 20.64 -17.36
CA GLY A 139 3.66 22.00 -17.86
C GLY A 139 2.34 22.67 -17.47
N GLN A 140 1.47 21.99 -16.71
CA GLN A 140 0.18 22.48 -16.20
C GLN A 140 0.04 22.19 -14.69
N GLU A 141 1.15 22.00 -13.97
CA GLU A 141 1.16 21.49 -12.61
C GLU A 141 0.33 22.36 -11.66
N ALA A 142 0.49 23.69 -11.71
CA ALA A 142 -0.26 24.61 -10.87
C ALA A 142 -1.78 24.55 -11.13
N GLU A 143 -2.19 24.52 -12.40
CA GLU A 143 -3.61 24.41 -12.78
C GLU A 143 -4.20 23.08 -12.30
N ARG A 144 -3.46 21.98 -12.45
CA ARG A 144 -3.88 20.66 -11.99
C ARG A 144 -3.96 20.57 -10.47
N VAL A 145 -3.05 21.24 -9.75
CA VAL A 145 -3.10 21.34 -8.28
C VAL A 145 -4.39 22.02 -7.85
N ASP A 146 -4.73 23.16 -8.44
CA ASP A 146 -5.94 23.91 -8.09
C ASP A 146 -7.21 23.13 -8.45
N ALA A 147 -7.24 22.50 -9.62
CA ALA A 147 -8.35 21.64 -10.04
C ALA A 147 -8.55 20.44 -9.09
N LEU A 148 -7.45 19.83 -8.62
CA LEU A 148 -7.52 18.74 -7.67
C LEU A 148 -7.99 19.22 -6.29
N ARG A 149 -7.55 20.39 -5.81
CA ARG A 149 -8.06 20.99 -4.57
C ARG A 149 -9.56 21.26 -4.63
N GLU A 150 -10.05 21.79 -5.74
CA GLU A 150 -11.50 22.00 -5.94
C GLU A 150 -12.26 20.67 -5.88
N LYS A 151 -11.76 19.64 -6.58
CA LYS A 151 -12.32 18.27 -6.54
C LYS A 151 -12.30 17.64 -5.14
N ARG A 152 -11.34 18.02 -4.29
CA ARG A 152 -11.24 17.52 -2.91
C ARG A 152 -12.00 18.37 -1.90
N THR A 153 -12.63 19.45 -2.31
CA THR A 153 -13.32 20.36 -1.40
C THR A 153 -14.49 19.68 -0.70
N VAL A 154 -14.61 19.96 0.59
CA VAL A 154 -15.74 19.59 1.44
C VAL A 154 -16.29 20.86 2.06
N ALA A 155 -17.57 21.13 1.83
CA ALA A 155 -18.32 22.14 2.57
C ALA A 155 -18.77 21.52 3.90
N ILE A 156 -18.30 22.08 5.02
CA ILE A 156 -18.53 21.54 6.35
C ILE A 156 -19.88 22.04 6.88
N ASP A 157 -20.76 21.09 7.24
CA ASP A 157 -22.05 21.38 7.85
C ASP A 157 -21.92 21.40 9.39
N HIS A 158 -21.23 20.39 9.93
CA HIS A 158 -21.04 20.22 11.37
C HIS A 158 -19.64 19.69 11.67
N LEU A 159 -18.93 20.39 12.55
CA LEU A 159 -17.72 19.87 13.18
C LEU A 159 -18.06 18.73 14.15
N ASN A 160 -17.10 17.85 14.42
CA ASN A 160 -17.25 16.80 15.41
C ASN A 160 -17.56 17.42 16.79
N PRO A 161 -18.72 17.13 17.40
CA PRO A 161 -19.07 17.70 18.70
C PRO A 161 -18.26 17.10 19.86
N ASN A 162 -17.62 15.94 19.66
CA ASN A 162 -16.86 15.21 20.67
C ASN A 162 -15.47 14.84 20.14
N PRO A 163 -14.60 15.82 19.83
CA PRO A 163 -13.26 15.56 19.31
C PRO A 163 -12.41 14.75 20.31
N ILE A 164 -11.25 14.31 19.84
CA ILE A 164 -10.20 13.80 20.74
C ILE A 164 -9.76 14.97 21.63
N GLU A 165 -9.72 14.75 22.94
CA GLU A 165 -9.30 15.73 23.95
C GLU A 165 -7.92 15.37 24.52
N ASN A 166 -7.65 14.08 24.71
CA ASN A 166 -6.38 13.58 25.21
C ASN A 166 -5.90 12.44 24.30
N PRO A 167 -5.10 12.74 23.25
CA PRO A 167 -4.62 11.72 22.33
C PRO A 167 -3.83 10.59 23.01
N ALA A 168 -3.08 10.87 24.08
CA ALA A 168 -2.32 9.85 24.80
C ALA A 168 -3.21 8.75 25.40
N LYS A 169 -4.43 9.14 25.83
CA LYS A 169 -5.40 8.25 26.46
C LYS A 169 -6.44 7.70 25.47
N GLN A 170 -6.85 8.51 24.50
CA GLN A 170 -8.02 8.22 23.65
C GLN A 170 -7.64 7.66 22.27
N VAL A 171 -6.36 7.70 21.89
CA VAL A 171 -5.89 7.16 20.60
C VAL A 171 -5.02 5.95 20.87
N LEU A 172 -5.37 4.83 20.24
CA LEU A 172 -4.51 3.65 20.17
C LEU A 172 -3.51 3.85 19.03
N PHE A 173 -2.24 4.06 19.35
CA PHE A 173 -1.21 4.16 18.34
C PHE A 173 -0.85 2.77 17.85
N THR A 174 -0.68 2.61 16.55
CA THR A 174 -0.45 1.30 15.93
C THR A 174 0.71 1.34 14.94
N SER A 175 1.44 0.23 14.81
CA SER A 175 2.49 0.09 13.81
C SER A 175 2.77 -1.38 13.49
N ASN A 176 3.51 -1.62 12.43
CA ASN A 176 3.91 -2.96 12.02
C ASN A 176 5.38 -3.21 12.33
N ALA A 177 5.66 -4.35 12.97
CA ALA A 177 6.99 -4.90 13.16
C ALA A 177 7.16 -6.07 12.17
N LEU A 178 7.82 -5.80 11.05
CA LEU A 178 7.99 -6.75 9.95
C LEU A 178 9.35 -7.43 10.10
N LEU A 179 9.39 -8.73 10.39
CA LEU A 179 10.63 -9.44 10.70
C LEU A 179 11.04 -10.42 9.58
N THR A 180 12.34 -10.54 9.36
CA THR A 180 12.91 -11.50 8.40
C THR A 180 14.17 -12.18 8.91
N MET A 181 14.67 -13.11 8.10
CA MET A 181 15.88 -13.87 8.40
C MET A 181 17.08 -12.93 8.62
N PRO A 182 18.03 -13.31 9.49
CA PRO A 182 19.24 -12.55 9.71
C PRO A 182 20.04 -12.35 8.41
N LEU A 183 20.81 -11.26 8.36
CA LEU A 183 21.82 -11.10 7.31
C LEU A 183 22.95 -12.11 7.52
N ALA A 184 23.65 -12.47 6.45
CA ALA A 184 24.73 -13.46 6.51
C ALA A 184 25.88 -13.05 7.47
N SER A 185 26.04 -11.75 7.72
CA SER A 185 27.05 -11.19 8.62
C SER A 185 26.54 -10.90 10.04
N THR A 186 25.27 -11.21 10.35
CA THR A 186 24.68 -10.89 11.64
C THR A 186 25.33 -11.70 12.76
N ASP A 187 25.75 -11.03 13.85
CA ASP A 187 26.17 -11.68 15.09
C ASP A 187 24.94 -12.06 15.91
N LEU A 188 24.76 -13.36 16.16
CA LEU A 188 23.64 -13.91 16.93
C LEU A 188 24.06 -14.37 18.33
N SER A 189 25.29 -14.07 18.76
CA SER A 189 25.85 -14.55 20.02
C SER A 189 25.13 -14.05 21.28
N GLU A 190 24.34 -12.98 21.15
CA GLU A 190 23.50 -12.44 22.22
C GLU A 190 22.22 -13.25 22.47
N PHE A 191 21.80 -14.07 21.50
CA PHE A 191 20.64 -14.96 21.63
C PHE A 191 21.05 -16.31 22.26
N ASP A 192 20.15 -16.92 23.02
CA ASP A 192 20.41 -18.24 23.61
C ASP A 192 20.43 -19.36 22.56
N ALA A 193 20.93 -20.54 22.97
CA ALA A 193 21.12 -21.67 22.06
C ALA A 193 19.80 -22.23 21.50
N ASP A 194 18.70 -22.11 22.24
CA ASP A 194 17.39 -22.60 21.80
C ASP A 194 16.83 -21.66 20.72
N PHE A 195 16.92 -20.34 20.92
CA PHE A 195 16.57 -19.33 19.92
C PHE A 195 17.40 -19.49 18.65
N GLN A 196 18.72 -19.67 18.78
CA GLN A 196 19.60 -19.88 17.62
C GLN A 196 19.26 -21.17 16.86
N ALA A 197 18.88 -22.24 17.56
CA ALA A 197 18.47 -23.50 16.94
C ALA A 197 17.15 -23.35 16.18
N GLU A 198 16.13 -22.75 16.78
CA GLU A 198 14.85 -22.47 16.11
C GLU A 198 15.03 -21.56 14.89
N LEU A 199 15.89 -20.55 14.99
CA LEU A 199 16.20 -19.65 13.89
C LEU A 199 16.93 -20.34 12.74
N ALA A 200 17.83 -21.28 13.04
CA ALA A 200 18.50 -22.08 12.03
C ALA A 200 17.51 -23.00 11.30
N GLU A 201 16.51 -23.56 12.00
CA GLU A 201 15.44 -24.32 11.37
C GLU A 201 14.53 -23.46 10.48
N ALA A 202 14.30 -22.19 10.85
CA ALA A 202 13.51 -21.26 10.03
C ALA A 202 14.19 -20.89 8.70
N ALA A 203 15.52 -21.05 8.59
CA ALA A 203 16.27 -20.75 7.37
C ALA A 203 15.98 -21.74 6.21
N ASP A 204 15.45 -22.93 6.53
CA ASP A 204 15.06 -23.93 5.53
C ASP A 204 13.64 -23.71 4.98
N ASP A 205 12.85 -22.83 5.60
CA ASP A 205 11.50 -22.52 5.14
C ASP A 205 11.55 -21.60 3.90
N PRO A 206 10.59 -21.72 2.97
CA PRO A 206 10.43 -20.74 1.92
C PRO A 206 9.91 -19.41 2.47
N GLN A 207 10.38 -18.29 1.93
CA GLN A 207 9.79 -16.97 2.17
C GLN A 207 8.37 -16.92 1.59
N LEU A 208 7.39 -16.54 2.44
CA LEU A 208 5.97 -16.48 2.08
C LEU A 208 5.51 -15.07 1.72
N TYR A 209 6.13 -14.04 2.30
CA TYR A 209 5.70 -12.65 2.15
C TYR A 209 6.87 -11.72 1.82
N TRP A 210 6.60 -10.69 1.01
CA TRP A 210 7.57 -9.67 0.59
C TRP A 210 7.17 -8.32 1.15
N TYR A 211 7.98 -7.80 2.06
CA TYR A 211 7.81 -6.49 2.67
C TYR A 211 8.80 -5.48 2.07
N ASP A 212 8.47 -4.19 2.11
CA ASP A 212 9.28 -3.11 1.51
C ASP A 212 10.62 -2.92 2.25
N HIS A 213 10.63 -3.11 3.58
CA HIS A 213 11.81 -3.00 4.46
C HIS A 213 11.66 -3.90 5.69
N PRO A 214 11.68 -5.24 5.53
CA PRO A 214 11.65 -6.13 6.68
C PRO A 214 12.93 -6.01 7.50
N ILE A 215 12.82 -6.17 8.81
CA ILE A 215 13.90 -6.02 9.79
C ILE A 215 14.55 -7.39 10.00
N PRO A 216 15.83 -7.58 9.63
CA PRO A 216 16.53 -8.82 9.89
C PRO A 216 16.66 -9.07 11.39
N ILE A 217 16.37 -10.29 11.84
CA ILE A 217 16.61 -10.68 13.24
C ILE A 217 18.09 -10.53 13.56
N GLY A 218 18.39 -9.91 14.71
CA GLY A 218 19.74 -9.67 15.20
C GLY A 218 20.44 -8.46 14.55
N ILE A 219 19.73 -7.66 13.76
CA ILE A 219 20.28 -6.39 13.25
C ILE A 219 20.67 -5.47 14.42
N GLY A 220 21.80 -4.76 14.28
CA GLY A 220 22.29 -3.81 15.28
C GLY A 220 21.27 -2.72 15.60
N GLU A 221 21.34 -2.19 16.82
CA GLU A 221 20.41 -1.19 17.36
C GLU A 221 20.27 0.05 16.47
N GLU A 222 21.38 0.53 15.91
CA GLU A 222 21.43 1.69 15.02
C GLU A 222 20.70 1.49 13.70
N CYS A 223 20.52 0.23 13.28
CA CYS A 223 19.82 -0.15 12.06
C CYS A 223 18.43 -0.75 12.34
N ASN A 224 18.02 -0.83 13.60
CA ASN A 224 16.77 -1.44 14.01
C ASN A 224 15.63 -0.41 13.98
N GLU A 225 14.82 -0.46 12.91
CA GLU A 225 13.70 0.46 12.69
C GLU A 225 12.68 0.43 13.84
N ILE A 226 12.44 -0.72 14.47
CA ILE A 226 11.50 -0.81 15.60
C ILE A 226 11.99 0.01 16.79
N LEU A 227 13.25 -0.16 17.18
CA LEU A 227 13.84 0.63 18.25
C LEU A 227 13.85 2.11 17.89
N TYR A 228 14.20 2.43 16.65
CA TYR A 228 14.22 3.81 16.16
C TYR A 228 12.86 4.49 16.30
N GLY A 229 11.81 3.91 15.72
CA GLY A 229 10.46 4.50 15.73
C GLY A 229 9.90 4.61 17.15
N LEU A 230 10.07 3.57 17.98
CA LEU A 230 9.57 3.57 19.35
C LEU A 230 10.29 4.58 20.25
N LYS A 231 11.62 4.76 20.10
CA LYS A 231 12.36 5.82 20.81
C LYS A 231 11.88 7.21 20.43
N HIS A 232 11.67 7.46 19.15
CA HIS A 232 11.19 8.75 18.68
C HIS A 232 9.73 9.02 19.08
N LEU A 233 8.87 8.00 19.09
CA LEU A 233 7.53 8.13 19.65
C LEU A 233 7.60 8.43 21.16
N ASN A 234 8.47 7.76 21.91
CA ASN A 234 8.67 8.01 23.34
C ASN A 234 9.10 9.46 23.61
N HIS A 235 10.06 9.99 22.86
CA HIS A 235 10.48 11.40 22.95
C HIS A 235 9.37 12.36 22.53
N ALA A 236 8.61 12.02 21.48
CA ALA A 236 7.48 12.85 21.06
C ALA A 236 6.44 12.96 22.18
N VAL A 237 6.13 11.85 22.88
CA VAL A 237 5.22 11.87 24.03
C VAL A 237 5.81 12.65 25.20
N GLU A 238 7.09 12.49 25.51
CA GLU A 238 7.76 13.28 26.55
C GLU A 238 7.62 14.79 26.29
N PHE A 239 7.84 15.22 25.05
CA PHE A 239 7.63 16.60 24.63
C PHE A 239 6.17 17.06 24.83
N GLU A 240 5.19 16.22 24.49
CA GLU A 240 3.77 16.52 24.75
C GLU A 240 3.49 16.72 26.24
N ARG A 241 4.10 15.91 27.11
CA ARG A 241 3.95 16.05 28.56
C ARG A 241 4.46 17.39 29.05
N GLU A 242 5.58 17.87 28.51
CA GLU A 242 6.16 19.17 28.87
C GLU A 242 5.31 20.35 28.38
N GLN A 243 4.74 20.27 27.18
CA GLN A 243 3.97 21.37 26.58
C GLN A 243 2.51 21.43 27.03
N SER A 244 1.82 20.30 27.06
CA SER A 244 0.37 20.22 27.30
C SER A 244 0.00 19.84 28.74
N GLY A 245 0.95 19.30 29.51
CA GLY A 245 0.71 18.76 30.84
C GLY A 245 -0.01 17.41 30.86
N ILE A 246 -0.23 16.78 29.70
CA ILE A 246 -0.67 15.37 29.61
C ILE A 246 0.35 14.51 30.36
N THR A 247 -0.09 13.55 31.17
CA THR A 247 0.81 12.64 31.91
C THR A 247 0.59 11.18 31.61
N ASP A 248 -0.42 10.87 30.80
CA ASP A 248 -0.76 9.50 30.42
C ASP A 248 0.31 8.91 29.51
N LYS A 249 0.54 7.61 29.66
CA LYS A 249 1.36 6.86 28.71
C LYS A 249 0.54 6.54 27.46
N VAL A 250 1.22 6.50 26.32
CA VAL A 250 0.61 6.07 25.05
C VAL A 250 0.59 4.55 24.97
N ASN A 251 -0.57 3.99 24.62
CA ASN A 251 -0.67 2.59 24.21
C ASN A 251 -0.25 2.47 22.74
N CYS A 252 0.80 1.69 22.48
CA CYS A 252 1.30 1.40 21.14
C CYS A 252 1.17 -0.11 20.84
N VAL A 253 0.37 -0.45 19.84
CA VAL A 253 0.15 -1.82 19.38
C VAL A 253 1.02 -2.10 18.16
N LEU A 254 1.84 -3.15 18.25
CA LEU A 254 2.65 -3.66 17.15
C LEU A 254 2.01 -4.94 16.59
N SER A 255 1.72 -4.96 15.29
CA SER A 255 1.51 -6.22 14.57
C SER A 255 2.86 -6.83 14.23
N VAL A 256 3.17 -8.00 14.79
CA VAL A 256 4.41 -8.71 14.53
C VAL A 256 4.17 -9.68 13.38
N SER A 257 4.56 -9.28 12.18
CA SER A 257 4.41 -10.08 10.96
C SER A 257 5.77 -10.59 10.50
N VAL A 258 5.82 -11.83 10.01
CA VAL A 258 7.07 -12.47 9.63
C VAL A 258 7.09 -12.90 8.17
N THR A 259 8.26 -12.90 7.56
CA THR A 259 8.43 -13.36 6.15
C THR A 259 8.41 -14.88 5.99
N HIS A 260 8.65 -15.65 7.07
CA HIS A 260 8.74 -17.11 7.09
C HIS A 260 7.89 -17.66 8.23
N GLU A 261 7.17 -18.76 8.02
CA GLU A 261 6.21 -19.31 8.98
C GLU A 261 6.85 -19.63 10.33
N ARG A 262 8.00 -20.30 10.37
CA ARG A 262 8.67 -20.64 11.65
C ARG A 262 9.17 -19.43 12.45
N LEU A 263 9.29 -18.24 11.85
CA LEU A 263 9.67 -17.04 12.61
C LEU A 263 8.53 -16.56 13.54
N GLN A 264 7.30 -17.04 13.36
CA GLN A 264 6.15 -16.64 14.18
C GLN A 264 6.36 -16.88 15.68
N THR A 265 7.04 -17.97 16.04
CA THR A 265 7.33 -18.32 17.43
C THR A 265 8.43 -17.43 18.04
N LEU A 266 9.30 -16.88 17.19
CA LEU A 266 10.46 -16.09 17.57
C LEU A 266 10.20 -14.59 17.63
N GLY A 267 9.23 -14.07 16.87
CA GLY A 267 9.02 -12.62 16.74
C GLY A 267 8.82 -11.90 18.08
N LYS A 268 7.97 -12.44 18.97
CA LYS A 268 7.72 -11.82 20.29
C LYS A 268 8.91 -11.93 21.23
N SER A 269 9.60 -13.08 21.25
CA SER A 269 10.78 -13.27 22.12
C SER A 269 11.92 -12.35 21.69
N TYR A 270 12.15 -12.21 20.39
CA TYR A 270 13.07 -11.24 19.80
C TYR A 270 12.78 -9.80 20.28
N LEU A 271 11.53 -9.34 20.14
CA LEU A 271 11.16 -7.98 20.57
C LEU A 271 11.39 -7.73 22.05
N LYS A 272 11.07 -8.70 22.91
CA LYS A 272 11.31 -8.58 24.36
C LYS A 272 12.79 -8.43 24.67
N GLN A 273 13.65 -9.20 24.01
CA GLN A 273 15.11 -9.11 24.23
C GLN A 273 15.65 -7.77 23.73
N VAL A 274 15.29 -7.36 22.52
CA VAL A 274 15.71 -6.10 21.91
C VAL A 274 15.27 -4.89 22.74
N LEU A 275 14.03 -4.86 23.21
CA LEU A 275 13.52 -3.78 24.06
C LEU A 275 14.18 -3.77 25.44
N ALA A 276 14.43 -4.94 26.04
CA ALA A 276 15.09 -5.05 27.34
C ALA A 276 16.57 -4.63 27.31
N ALA A 277 17.23 -4.78 26.17
CA ALA A 277 18.61 -4.33 25.95
C ALA A 277 18.72 -2.83 25.64
N SER A 278 17.61 -2.18 25.25
CA SER A 278 17.56 -0.77 24.88
C SER A 278 17.25 0.17 26.06
N GLU A 279 17.34 1.48 25.83
CA GLU A 279 16.92 2.49 26.82
C GLU A 279 15.43 2.35 27.20
N PRO A 280 15.05 2.51 28.48
CA PRO A 280 13.67 2.38 28.91
C PRO A 280 12.72 3.37 28.22
N LEU A 281 11.68 2.85 27.59
CA LEU A 281 10.64 3.63 26.92
C LEU A 281 9.51 3.98 27.90
N GLU A 282 9.81 4.89 28.83
CA GLU A 282 8.96 5.18 29.98
C GLU A 282 7.59 5.77 29.62
N GLN A 283 7.44 6.40 28.45
CA GLN A 283 6.21 7.05 28.02
C GLN A 283 5.23 6.13 27.30
N LEU A 284 5.63 4.89 27.02
CA LEU A 284 4.87 3.95 26.20
C LEU A 284 4.43 2.71 26.98
N ASN A 285 3.27 2.18 26.64
CA ASN A 285 2.90 0.78 26.87
C ASN A 285 2.92 0.08 25.52
N ILE A 286 3.81 -0.88 25.33
CA ILE A 286 4.04 -1.52 24.03
C ILE A 286 3.43 -2.92 24.06
N PHE A 287 2.50 -3.18 23.14
CA PHE A 287 1.80 -4.46 23.02
C PHE A 287 2.12 -5.08 21.67
N ALA A 288 2.83 -6.20 21.66
CA ALA A 288 3.21 -6.92 20.45
C ALA A 288 2.29 -8.13 20.23
N PHE A 289 1.48 -8.08 19.18
CA PHE A 289 0.57 -9.16 18.79
C PHE A 289 1.21 -9.99 17.68
N THR A 290 1.36 -11.29 17.92
CA THR A 290 1.70 -12.28 16.89
C THR A 290 0.44 -12.99 16.41
N GLU A 291 0.56 -13.80 15.35
CA GLU A 291 -0.54 -14.61 14.83
C GLU A 291 -1.10 -15.60 15.87
N THR A 292 -0.26 -16.04 16.82
CA THR A 292 -0.70 -16.88 17.94
C THR A 292 -1.64 -16.12 18.90
N ASP A 293 -1.40 -14.82 19.10
CA ASP A 293 -2.24 -13.99 19.96
C ASP A 293 -3.57 -13.65 19.29
N THR A 294 -3.55 -13.33 17.99
CA THR A 294 -4.78 -13.08 17.23
C THR A 294 -5.63 -14.35 17.13
N THR A 295 -5.01 -15.51 16.90
CA THR A 295 -5.70 -16.80 16.98
C THR A 295 -6.28 -17.06 18.37
N SER A 296 -5.56 -16.69 19.44
CA SER A 296 -6.07 -16.81 20.81
C SER A 296 -7.27 -15.90 21.07
N LEU A 297 -7.29 -14.69 20.51
CA LEU A 297 -8.46 -13.80 20.56
C LEU A 297 -9.64 -14.40 19.78
N ILE A 298 -9.40 -14.99 18.61
CA ILE A 298 -10.46 -15.69 17.86
C ILE A 298 -11.03 -16.83 18.70
N ASP A 299 -10.16 -17.73 19.17
CA ASP A 299 -10.57 -18.98 19.82
C ASP A 299 -11.18 -18.79 21.22
N LYS A 300 -10.71 -17.79 21.98
CA LYS A 300 -11.07 -17.62 23.40
C LYS A 300 -11.96 -16.41 23.67
N VAL A 301 -12.15 -15.54 22.68
CA VAL A 301 -12.96 -14.31 22.82
C VAL A 301 -14.05 -14.28 21.77
N LEU A 302 -13.69 -14.19 20.48
CA LEU A 302 -14.66 -13.94 19.41
C LEU A 302 -15.60 -15.14 19.17
N LEU A 303 -15.05 -16.36 19.07
CA LEU A 303 -15.87 -17.57 18.89
C LEU A 303 -16.82 -17.81 20.08
N PRO A 304 -16.39 -17.73 21.35
CA PRO A 304 -17.31 -17.83 22.49
C PRO A 304 -18.46 -16.80 22.48
N ILE A 305 -18.23 -15.57 21.98
CA ILE A 305 -19.31 -14.58 21.82
C ILE A 305 -20.31 -15.08 20.78
N LEU A 306 -19.84 -15.55 19.62
CA LEU A 306 -20.69 -16.03 18.53
C LEU A 306 -21.46 -17.29 18.90
N GLU A 307 -20.84 -18.25 19.59
CA GLU A 307 -21.50 -19.45 20.10
C GLU A 307 -22.69 -19.13 21.02
N HIS A 308 -22.65 -17.99 21.72
CA HIS A 308 -23.75 -17.55 22.57
C HIS A 308 -24.93 -16.97 21.78
N PHE A 309 -24.67 -16.33 20.64
CA PHE A 309 -25.64 -15.49 19.94
C PHE A 309 -26.08 -16.04 18.57
N ALA A 310 -25.14 -16.51 17.77
CA ALA A 310 -25.35 -17.04 16.42
C ALA A 310 -24.29 -18.11 16.11
N PRO A 311 -24.48 -19.35 16.57
CA PRO A 311 -23.57 -20.45 16.27
C PRO A 311 -23.49 -20.68 14.76
N ASP A 312 -22.28 -20.66 14.22
CA ASP A 312 -21.98 -20.96 12.83
C ASP A 312 -20.71 -21.81 12.78
N GLU A 313 -20.79 -22.96 12.10
CA GLU A 313 -19.67 -23.91 11.97
C GLU A 313 -18.51 -23.31 11.16
N ASP A 314 -18.78 -22.33 10.29
CA ASP A 314 -17.77 -21.65 9.47
C ASP A 314 -17.20 -20.39 10.13
N ALA A 315 -17.72 -19.97 11.29
CA ALA A 315 -17.32 -18.72 11.97
C ALA A 315 -15.81 -18.61 12.19
N LYS A 316 -15.15 -19.72 12.56
CA LYS A 316 -13.69 -19.73 12.78
C LYS A 316 -12.92 -19.39 11.52
N LYS A 317 -13.36 -19.93 10.37
CA LYS A 317 -12.73 -19.66 9.08
C LYS A 317 -12.97 -18.21 8.67
N MET A 318 -14.20 -17.71 8.84
CA MET A 318 -14.55 -16.32 8.54
C MET A 318 -13.79 -15.32 9.39
N LEU A 319 -13.59 -15.60 10.69
CA LEU A 319 -12.84 -14.72 11.60
C LEU A 319 -11.32 -14.74 11.37
N ALA A 320 -10.80 -15.65 10.54
CA ALA A 320 -9.37 -15.69 10.21
C ALA A 320 -8.88 -14.40 9.52
N VAL A 321 -9.78 -13.53 9.05
CA VAL A 321 -9.43 -12.17 8.58
C VAL A 321 -8.76 -11.32 9.66
N PHE A 322 -9.08 -11.56 10.94
CA PHE A 322 -8.48 -10.86 12.07
C PHE A 322 -7.13 -11.48 12.45
N GLY A 323 -6.06 -11.07 11.76
CA GLY A 323 -4.71 -11.59 11.96
C GLY A 323 -3.61 -10.63 11.54
N VAL A 324 -2.36 -10.99 11.84
CA VAL A 324 -1.19 -10.15 11.56
C VAL A 324 -0.24 -10.76 10.53
N ASP A 325 -0.22 -12.07 10.34
CA ASP A 325 0.64 -12.66 9.31
C ASP A 325 -0.01 -12.62 7.94
N GLY A 326 0.75 -12.27 6.92
CA GLY A 326 0.19 -12.07 5.59
C GLY A 326 0.87 -10.94 4.83
N ARG A 327 0.27 -10.64 3.68
CA ARG A 327 0.51 -9.40 2.94
C ARG A 327 -0.03 -8.20 3.73
N TYR A 328 0.38 -6.99 3.33
CA TYR A 328 0.11 -5.75 4.06
C TYR A 328 -1.36 -5.51 4.41
N GLY A 329 -2.29 -5.85 3.51
CA GLY A 329 -3.72 -5.65 3.72
C GLY A 329 -4.26 -6.31 4.99
N ARG A 330 -3.79 -7.52 5.34
CA ARG A 330 -4.27 -8.27 6.51
C ARG A 330 -3.87 -7.58 7.81
N HIS A 331 -2.58 -7.31 7.99
CA HIS A 331 -2.13 -6.65 9.22
C HIS A 331 -2.59 -5.20 9.31
N TYR A 332 -2.72 -4.48 8.20
CA TYR A 332 -3.25 -3.11 8.23
C TYR A 332 -4.69 -3.08 8.72
N SER A 333 -5.53 -4.01 8.24
CA SER A 333 -6.90 -4.17 8.74
C SER A 333 -6.91 -4.50 10.23
N PHE A 334 -6.03 -5.40 10.71
CA PHE A 334 -5.88 -5.66 12.14
C PHE A 334 -5.50 -4.40 12.95
N LEU A 335 -4.51 -3.63 12.48
CA LEU A 335 -4.05 -2.39 13.16
C LEU A 335 -5.16 -1.32 13.25
N LYS A 336 -6.19 -1.40 12.39
CA LYS A 336 -7.40 -0.59 12.54
C LYS A 336 -8.42 -1.27 13.46
N ALA A 337 -8.78 -2.52 13.18
CA ALA A 337 -9.83 -3.26 13.88
C ALA A 337 -9.56 -3.47 15.37
N ILE A 338 -8.29 -3.55 15.79
CA ILE A 338 -7.92 -3.75 17.20
C ILE A 338 -8.44 -2.64 18.10
N SER A 339 -8.60 -1.40 17.62
CA SER A 339 -9.15 -0.32 18.45
C SER A 339 -10.63 -0.51 18.78
N ALA A 340 -11.41 -1.18 17.91
CA ALA A 340 -12.80 -1.51 18.21
C ALA A 340 -12.89 -2.58 19.31
N LEU A 341 -12.07 -3.63 19.22
CA LEU A 341 -11.97 -4.64 20.27
C LEU A 341 -11.50 -4.02 21.60
N TRP A 342 -10.49 -3.15 21.54
CA TRP A 342 -9.95 -2.46 22.70
C TRP A 342 -10.99 -1.57 23.38
N ASN A 343 -11.73 -0.77 22.60
CA ASN A 343 -12.82 0.07 23.09
C ASN A 343 -13.91 -0.75 23.79
N SER A 344 -14.35 -1.86 23.19
CA SER A 344 -15.46 -2.66 23.75
C SER A 344 -15.06 -3.52 24.96
N LEU A 345 -13.82 -4.01 25.04
CA LEU A 345 -13.43 -5.07 25.99
C LEU A 345 -12.25 -4.72 26.90
N VAL A 346 -11.51 -3.65 26.65
CA VAL A 346 -10.30 -3.30 27.42
C VAL A 346 -10.44 -1.93 28.08
N ASP A 347 -10.64 -0.89 27.27
CA ASP A 347 -10.72 0.50 27.73
C ASP A 347 -11.72 1.30 26.87
N PRO A 348 -12.91 1.63 27.40
CA PRO A 348 -13.93 2.37 26.66
C PRO A 348 -13.56 3.84 26.39
N ASP A 349 -12.48 4.37 26.98
CA ASP A 349 -12.01 5.73 26.68
C ASP A 349 -11.27 5.83 25.35
N ILE A 350 -10.89 4.69 24.73
CA ILE A 350 -10.31 4.66 23.38
C ILE A 350 -11.37 5.06 22.35
N LYS A 351 -11.10 6.15 21.62
CA LYS A 351 -11.99 6.71 20.59
C LYS A 351 -11.47 6.51 19.17
N ALA A 352 -10.18 6.23 18.99
CA ALA A 352 -9.58 6.13 17.66
C ALA A 352 -8.36 5.21 17.61
N THR A 353 -7.97 4.84 16.40
CA THR A 353 -6.66 4.26 16.06
C THR A 353 -5.87 5.26 15.23
N PHE A 354 -4.55 5.31 15.40
CA PHE A 354 -3.64 6.09 14.58
C PHE A 354 -2.38 5.30 14.26
N LYS A 355 -2.18 4.98 12.98
CA LYS A 355 -1.03 4.21 12.51
C LYS A 355 0.16 5.12 12.25
N ILE A 356 1.34 4.71 12.70
CA ILE A 356 2.63 5.29 12.32
C ILE A 356 3.47 4.21 11.64
N ASP A 357 4.40 4.62 10.78
CA ASP A 357 5.51 3.74 10.37
C ASP A 357 6.72 4.01 11.28
N LEU A 358 7.54 2.99 11.53
CA LEU A 358 8.64 3.09 12.49
C LEU A 358 9.87 3.83 11.91
N ASP A 359 9.88 4.07 10.60
CA ASP A 359 10.77 4.99 9.90
C ASP A 359 10.26 6.45 9.86
N GLN A 360 9.13 6.75 10.51
CA GLN A 360 8.54 8.09 10.60
C GLN A 360 8.64 8.65 12.02
N VAL A 361 8.92 9.95 12.13
CA VAL A 361 9.11 10.65 13.41
C VAL A 361 8.21 11.88 13.47
N PHE A 362 7.62 12.18 14.63
CA PHE A 362 6.97 13.48 14.86
C PHE A 362 8.04 14.55 15.14
N PRO A 363 8.25 15.54 14.24
CA PRO A 363 9.22 16.61 14.48
C PRO A 363 8.59 17.69 15.36
N GLN A 364 8.39 17.37 16.65
CA GLN A 364 7.55 18.16 17.56
C GLN A 364 7.93 19.63 17.67
N ALA A 365 9.23 19.94 17.70
CA ALA A 365 9.71 21.31 17.81
C ALA A 365 9.37 22.12 16.55
N GLU A 366 9.64 21.56 15.37
CA GLU A 366 9.34 22.16 14.08
C GLU A 366 7.83 22.29 13.86
N LEU A 367 7.03 21.30 14.27
CA LEU A 367 5.58 21.35 14.24
C LEU A 367 5.06 22.52 15.07
N LEU A 368 5.47 22.62 16.34
CA LEU A 368 5.03 23.68 17.23
C LEU A 368 5.44 25.07 16.69
N GLU A 369 6.67 25.20 16.18
CA GLU A 369 7.18 26.45 15.62
C GLU A 369 6.43 26.88 14.34
N GLN A 370 6.17 25.95 13.42
CA GLN A 370 5.73 26.29 12.06
C GLN A 370 4.22 26.15 11.86
N THR A 371 3.54 25.36 12.70
CA THR A 371 2.09 25.12 12.63
C THR A 371 1.33 25.63 13.85
N GLY A 372 2.04 25.95 14.95
CA GLY A 372 1.45 26.41 16.20
C GLY A 372 0.89 25.31 17.09
N ALA A 373 0.99 24.03 16.69
CA ALA A 373 0.56 22.88 17.46
C ALA A 373 1.55 21.73 17.36
N THR A 374 1.60 20.91 18.40
CA THR A 374 2.30 19.64 18.41
C THR A 374 1.51 18.58 17.63
N ALA A 375 2.10 17.41 17.40
CA ALA A 375 1.42 16.30 16.75
C ALA A 375 0.09 15.94 17.46
N PHE A 376 0.07 15.91 18.79
CA PHE A 376 -1.15 15.57 19.54
C PHE A 376 -2.16 16.72 19.47
N GLY A 377 -1.69 17.97 19.44
CA GLY A 377 -2.56 19.11 19.18
C GLY A 377 -3.31 18.98 17.84
N HIS A 378 -2.65 18.51 16.79
CA HIS A 378 -3.30 18.27 15.50
C HIS A 378 -4.31 17.11 15.51
N LEU A 379 -4.09 16.09 16.34
CA LEU A 379 -5.05 14.99 16.52
C LEU A 379 -6.34 15.42 17.24
N GLN A 380 -6.33 16.55 17.94
CA GLN A 380 -7.51 17.12 18.62
C GLN A 380 -8.44 17.92 17.69
N THR A 381 -8.13 17.98 16.39
CA THR A 381 -8.93 18.76 15.43
C THR A 381 -10.40 18.30 15.40
N PRO A 382 -11.37 19.23 15.47
CA PRO A 382 -12.79 18.88 15.38
C PRO A 382 -13.22 18.57 13.93
N LEU A 383 -12.33 18.70 12.94
CA LEU A 383 -12.55 18.18 11.60
C LEU A 383 -12.59 16.65 11.57
N TRP A 384 -11.87 15.97 12.46
CA TRP A 384 -11.90 14.52 12.53
C TRP A 384 -13.22 14.07 13.14
N GLY A 385 -14.09 13.48 12.31
CA GLY A 385 -15.48 13.16 12.63
C GLY A 385 -16.50 14.22 12.20
N ALA A 386 -16.08 15.26 11.47
CA ALA A 386 -16.99 16.26 10.91
C ALA A 386 -17.86 15.68 9.78
N THR A 387 -18.98 16.32 9.51
CA THR A 387 -19.87 15.98 8.39
C THR A 387 -20.09 17.19 7.47
N GLY A 388 -20.37 16.90 6.20
CA GLY A 388 -20.56 17.92 5.19
C GLY A 388 -20.97 17.38 3.84
N GLN A 389 -20.66 18.15 2.78
CA GLN A 389 -20.90 17.79 1.39
C GLN A 389 -19.60 17.88 0.59
N ASP A 390 -19.31 16.88 -0.22
CA ASP A 390 -18.17 16.91 -1.14
C ASP A 390 -18.41 17.83 -2.36
N SER A 391 -17.42 17.97 -3.23
CA SER A 391 -17.47 18.83 -4.42
C SER A 391 -18.57 18.44 -5.42
N SER A 392 -19.12 17.23 -5.33
CA SER A 392 -20.24 16.75 -6.14
C SER A 392 -21.60 16.90 -5.44
N GLY A 393 -21.60 17.44 -4.21
CA GLY A 393 -22.77 17.62 -3.38
C GLY A 393 -23.23 16.35 -2.66
N GLN A 394 -22.41 15.30 -2.59
CA GLN A 394 -22.76 14.09 -1.85
C GLN A 394 -22.43 14.25 -0.36
N PRO A 395 -23.27 13.71 0.55
CA PRO A 395 -22.97 13.69 1.97
C PRO A 395 -21.66 12.94 2.27
N ILE A 396 -20.81 13.52 3.12
CA ILE A 396 -19.54 12.94 3.53
C ILE A 396 -19.34 13.07 5.06
N GLU A 397 -18.79 12.02 5.66
CA GLU A 397 -18.24 12.01 7.02
C GLU A 397 -16.72 11.90 6.97
N LEU A 398 -16.03 12.85 7.60
CA LEU A 398 -14.57 12.86 7.75
C LEU A 398 -14.14 11.98 8.95
N GLY A 399 -14.61 10.74 8.98
CA GLY A 399 -14.40 9.80 10.10
C GLY A 399 -12.98 9.23 10.18
N MET A 400 -12.21 9.38 9.11
CA MET A 400 -10.78 9.07 9.08
C MET A 400 -9.95 10.36 9.14
N ILE A 401 -8.65 10.25 9.43
CA ILE A 401 -7.70 11.38 9.42
C ILE A 401 -6.42 10.96 8.73
N ALA A 402 -5.83 11.86 7.95
CA ALA A 402 -4.52 11.64 7.34
C ALA A 402 -3.64 12.89 7.46
N GLY A 403 -2.40 12.68 7.87
CA GLY A 403 -1.37 13.70 7.85
C GLY A 403 -0.51 13.64 6.59
N ALA A 404 0.65 14.28 6.64
CA ALA A 404 1.59 14.37 5.53
C ALA A 404 3.02 13.99 5.96
N LEU A 405 3.90 13.88 4.96
CA LEU A 405 5.31 13.57 5.16
C LEU A 405 6.19 14.71 4.65
N VAL A 406 7.36 14.85 5.30
CA VAL A 406 8.50 15.62 4.81
C VAL A 406 9.74 14.74 4.94
N ASN A 407 10.62 14.71 3.93
CA ASN A 407 11.85 13.92 4.04
C ASN A 407 12.81 14.51 5.08
N GLN A 408 13.58 13.66 5.76
CA GLN A 408 14.62 14.08 6.70
C GLN A 408 15.55 15.15 6.14
N ARG A 409 16.01 14.93 4.90
CA ARG A 409 16.93 15.84 4.21
C ARG A 409 16.29 17.16 3.83
N ASP A 410 14.96 17.23 3.71
CA ASP A 410 14.22 18.37 3.17
C ASP A 410 13.58 19.23 4.28
N ILE A 411 13.46 18.72 5.52
CA ILE A 411 12.80 19.41 6.64
C ILE A 411 13.43 20.76 7.00
N HIS A 412 14.71 20.97 6.68
CA HIS A 412 15.37 22.26 6.88
C HIS A 412 14.75 23.40 6.06
N ASN A 413 13.98 23.08 5.00
CA ASN A 413 13.19 24.04 4.21
C ASN A 413 11.80 24.31 4.82
N GLY A 414 11.42 23.57 5.87
CA GLY A 414 10.15 23.65 6.57
C GLY A 414 9.33 22.36 6.48
N VAL A 415 8.41 22.16 7.43
CA VAL A 415 7.56 20.97 7.51
C VAL A 415 6.61 20.84 6.32
N PHE A 416 6.26 21.95 5.68
CA PHE A 416 5.43 21.98 4.46
C PHE A 416 6.27 21.88 3.17
N THR A 417 7.36 21.13 3.21
CA THR A 417 8.13 20.79 2.01
C THR A 417 7.66 19.43 1.51
N PRO A 418 7.18 19.31 0.27
CA PRO A 418 6.66 18.06 -0.25
C PRO A 418 7.75 16.99 -0.27
N ASP A 419 7.43 15.79 0.25
CA ASP A 419 8.32 14.63 0.22
C ASP A 419 8.50 14.07 -1.20
N VAL A 420 7.48 14.22 -2.04
CA VAL A 420 7.50 13.88 -3.47
C VAL A 420 7.31 15.13 -4.32
N THR A 421 8.34 15.46 -5.09
CA THR A 421 8.35 16.60 -6.02
C THR A 421 8.08 16.15 -7.45
N VAL A 422 7.66 17.09 -8.30
CA VAL A 422 7.43 16.83 -9.73
C VAL A 422 8.73 16.33 -10.36
N PRO A 423 8.73 15.12 -10.95
CA PRO A 423 9.94 14.52 -11.49
C PRO A 423 10.39 15.20 -12.79
N ASP A 424 11.70 15.10 -13.07
CA ASP A 424 12.29 15.48 -14.36
C ASP A 424 11.63 14.68 -15.51
N PRO A 425 11.41 15.30 -16.69
CA PRO A 425 10.73 14.65 -17.82
C PRO A 425 11.56 13.55 -18.51
N LYS A 426 12.78 13.24 -18.04
CA LYS A 426 13.56 12.11 -18.55
C LYS A 426 12.97 10.78 -18.10
N LEU A 427 12.21 10.16 -18.99
CA LEU A 427 11.58 8.86 -18.79
C LEU A 427 12.48 7.69 -19.16
N SER A 428 12.39 6.64 -18.35
CA SER A 428 12.77 5.27 -18.73
C SER A 428 11.72 4.67 -19.67
N PRO A 429 12.07 3.66 -20.49
CA PRO A 429 11.15 3.08 -21.46
C PRO A 429 9.83 2.59 -20.85
N ASP A 430 9.87 1.99 -19.66
CA ASP A 430 8.69 1.51 -18.92
C ASP A 430 7.83 2.65 -18.35
N GLU A 431 8.40 3.83 -18.14
CA GLU A 431 7.69 5.00 -17.60
C GLU A 431 6.82 5.70 -18.68
N TYR A 432 7.09 5.48 -19.97
CA TYR A 432 6.15 5.86 -21.04
C TYR A 432 4.83 5.08 -20.98
N VAL A 433 4.84 3.87 -20.40
CA VAL A 433 3.62 3.08 -20.21
C VAL A 433 2.87 3.52 -18.97
N PHE A 434 3.60 3.82 -17.88
CA PHE A 434 3.00 4.14 -16.59
C PHE A 434 4.01 4.84 -15.68
N PHE A 435 3.64 5.99 -15.12
CA PHE A 435 4.55 6.81 -14.33
C PHE A 435 3.90 7.41 -13.09
N SER A 436 3.61 6.57 -12.09
CA SER A 436 2.88 6.96 -10.87
C SER A 436 3.54 8.08 -10.06
N LYS A 437 4.85 8.34 -10.20
CA LYS A 437 5.53 9.46 -9.52
C LYS A 437 4.93 10.82 -9.87
N LEU A 438 4.44 10.98 -11.09
CA LEU A 438 3.86 12.24 -11.55
C LEU A 438 2.52 12.56 -10.85
N PRO A 439 1.49 11.69 -10.87
CA PRO A 439 0.28 11.94 -10.10
C PRO A 439 0.53 11.89 -8.59
N GLN A 440 1.54 11.15 -8.11
CA GLN A 440 1.94 11.22 -6.69
C GLN A 440 2.40 12.62 -6.30
N ALA A 441 3.29 13.24 -7.09
CA ALA A 441 3.76 14.60 -6.85
C ALA A 441 2.60 15.61 -6.89
N LEU A 442 1.70 15.46 -7.86
CA LEU A 442 0.50 16.29 -7.97
C LEU A 442 -0.39 16.19 -6.73
N SER A 443 -0.74 14.97 -6.30
CA SER A 443 -1.53 14.74 -5.09
C SER A 443 -0.80 15.18 -3.82
N THR A 444 0.53 15.07 -3.75
CA THR A 444 1.32 15.58 -2.62
C THR A 444 1.16 17.10 -2.49
N GLU A 445 1.36 17.84 -3.57
CA GLU A 445 1.23 19.29 -3.57
C GLU A 445 -0.22 19.76 -3.33
N ALA A 446 -1.19 19.10 -3.97
CA ALA A 446 -2.60 19.48 -3.89
C ALA A 446 -3.27 19.07 -2.58
N GLU A 447 -2.97 17.89 -2.07
CA GLU A 447 -3.68 17.32 -0.92
C GLU A 447 -2.87 17.44 0.37
N MET A 448 -1.57 17.10 0.35
CA MET A 448 -0.76 17.04 1.57
C MET A 448 -0.25 18.41 2.01
N MET A 449 0.06 19.30 1.05
CA MET A 449 0.66 20.61 1.32
C MET A 449 -0.37 21.75 1.43
N THR A 450 -1.66 21.45 1.28
CA THR A 450 -2.72 22.46 1.49
C THR A 450 -2.65 22.99 2.92
N ARG A 451 -2.87 24.29 3.10
CA ARG A 451 -2.82 24.94 4.41
C ARG A 451 -4.14 25.62 4.71
N TYR A 452 -4.56 25.55 5.96
CA TYR A 452 -5.73 26.27 6.43
C TYR A 452 -5.32 27.55 7.14
N ALA A 453 -6.01 28.63 6.83
CA ALA A 453 -5.84 29.90 7.51
C ALA A 453 -7.17 30.66 7.54
N THR A 454 -7.39 31.45 8.60
CA THR A 454 -8.58 32.30 8.66
C THR A 454 -8.60 33.28 7.50
N GLY A 455 -9.68 33.27 6.72
CA GLY A 455 -9.86 34.14 5.56
C GLY A 455 -9.27 33.61 4.24
N THR A 456 -8.76 32.37 4.21
CA THR A 456 -8.49 31.63 2.96
C THR A 456 -9.68 30.77 2.55
N ASP A 457 -9.66 30.23 1.32
CA ASP A 457 -10.75 29.38 0.80
C ASP A 457 -10.97 28.11 1.63
N PHE A 458 -9.91 27.60 2.28
CA PHE A 458 -9.97 26.53 3.26
C PHE A 458 -9.63 27.10 4.64
N ASP A 459 -10.60 27.07 5.55
CA ASP A 459 -10.47 27.59 6.92
C ASP A 459 -10.48 26.46 7.97
N GLY A 460 -10.85 25.23 7.56
CA GLY A 460 -10.98 24.09 8.46
C GLY A 460 -12.22 24.15 9.37
N GLU A 461 -13.13 25.09 9.14
CA GLU A 461 -14.37 25.24 9.91
C GLU A 461 -15.61 25.18 9.01
N THR A 462 -15.60 25.90 7.90
CA THR A 462 -16.68 25.96 6.91
C THR A 462 -16.29 25.26 5.61
N LYS A 463 -14.99 25.21 5.30
CA LYS A 463 -14.44 24.51 4.15
C LYS A 463 -13.11 23.84 4.47
N ALA A 464 -13.00 22.59 4.04
CA ALA A 464 -11.78 21.79 4.14
C ALA A 464 -11.58 21.01 2.83
N ILE A 465 -10.47 20.30 2.72
CA ILE A 465 -10.30 19.25 1.72
C ILE A 465 -10.37 17.87 2.37
N GLN A 466 -10.88 16.87 1.64
CA GLN A 466 -10.71 15.46 1.97
C GLN A 466 -9.37 14.93 1.42
N ARG A 467 -8.79 13.94 2.08
CA ARG A 467 -7.61 13.20 1.61
C ARG A 467 -8.01 11.90 0.94
N ILE A 468 -7.46 11.66 -0.25
CA ILE A 468 -7.49 10.37 -0.94
C ILE A 468 -6.07 9.80 -1.03
N HIS A 469 -5.09 10.66 -1.33
CA HIS A 469 -3.69 10.29 -1.21
C HIS A 469 -3.34 10.19 0.27
N VAL A 470 -3.15 8.95 0.72
CA VAL A 470 -2.67 8.61 2.06
C VAL A 470 -1.32 7.89 1.95
N THR A 471 -0.58 7.93 3.05
CA THR A 471 0.70 7.24 3.24
C THR A 471 0.48 6.04 4.16
N GLY A 472 1.38 5.04 4.07
CA GLY A 472 1.30 3.82 4.88
C GLY A 472 1.10 4.09 6.37
N GLY A 473 1.86 5.03 6.94
CA GLY A 473 1.66 5.62 8.27
C GLY A 473 1.03 7.01 8.23
N THR A 474 0.91 7.64 9.40
CA THR A 474 0.34 8.98 9.60
C THR A 474 -1.16 9.06 9.28
N ASN A 475 -1.94 8.04 9.63
CA ASN A 475 -3.38 8.03 9.38
C ASN A 475 -4.19 7.26 10.44
N GLY A 476 -5.45 7.61 10.62
CA GLY A 476 -6.31 7.05 11.67
C GLY A 476 -7.79 6.99 11.30
N ILE A 477 -8.57 6.28 12.13
CA ILE A 477 -10.03 6.21 12.03
C ILE A 477 -10.66 6.24 13.43
N LEU A 478 -11.79 6.94 13.58
CA LEU A 478 -12.58 6.91 14.80
C LEU A 478 -13.24 5.53 14.96
N VAL A 479 -13.30 5.02 16.19
CA VAL A 479 -13.92 3.72 16.49
C VAL A 479 -15.38 3.69 16.05
N ASP A 480 -16.12 4.79 16.24
CA ASP A 480 -17.52 4.89 15.81
C ASP A 480 -17.67 4.78 14.29
N SER A 481 -16.82 5.49 13.53
CA SER A 481 -16.79 5.40 12.07
C SER A 481 -16.36 3.99 11.64
N LEU A 482 -15.33 3.42 12.27
CA LEU A 482 -14.87 2.06 11.99
C LEU A 482 -15.97 1.01 12.20
N ARG A 483 -16.74 1.09 13.28
CA ARG A 483 -17.85 0.16 13.57
C ARG A 483 -19.04 0.34 12.63
N ARG A 484 -19.28 1.58 12.18
CA ARG A 484 -20.35 1.91 11.22
C ARG A 484 -20.02 1.41 9.81
N TYR A 485 -18.85 1.79 9.30
CA TYR A 485 -18.45 1.51 7.93
C TYR A 485 -17.78 0.15 7.75
N ARG A 486 -17.23 -0.41 8.84
CA ARG A 486 -16.59 -1.74 8.89
C ARG A 486 -15.50 -1.92 7.84
N THR A 487 -14.72 -0.86 7.66
CA THR A 487 -13.69 -0.78 6.63
C THR A 487 -12.53 -1.73 6.86
N PHE A 488 -11.99 -2.27 5.77
CA PHE A 488 -10.86 -3.18 5.74
C PHE A 488 -10.09 -3.04 4.42
N THR A 489 -8.81 -3.42 4.47
CA THR A 489 -8.02 -3.67 3.27
C THR A 489 -8.01 -5.18 3.02
N PRO A 490 -8.38 -5.65 1.82
CA PRO A 490 -8.35 -7.08 1.53
C PRO A 490 -6.97 -7.72 1.74
N SER A 491 -6.93 -8.93 2.29
CA SER A 491 -5.69 -9.59 2.71
C SER A 491 -4.73 -9.86 1.55
N PHE A 492 -5.24 -9.95 0.32
CA PHE A 492 -4.42 -10.16 -0.87
C PHE A 492 -3.64 -8.91 -1.31
N ILE A 493 -3.96 -7.72 -0.79
CA ILE A 493 -3.24 -6.47 -1.12
C ILE A 493 -1.84 -6.49 -0.50
N GLY A 494 -0.85 -6.60 -1.39
CA GLY A 494 0.56 -6.72 -1.04
C GLY A 494 1.30 -5.42 -0.78
N ARG A 495 0.80 -4.28 -1.24
CA ARG A 495 1.43 -2.95 -1.09
C ARG A 495 0.37 -1.85 -1.22
N ALA A 496 0.61 -0.70 -0.59
CA ALA A 496 -0.29 0.46 -0.60
C ALA A 496 -1.68 0.13 -0.04
N GLU A 497 -1.67 -0.67 1.02
CA GLU A 497 -2.82 -1.13 1.78
C GLU A 497 -3.65 0.02 2.35
N ASP A 498 -3.00 1.12 2.70
CA ASP A 498 -3.60 2.38 3.14
C ASP A 498 -4.50 3.01 2.07
N GLN A 499 -4.06 2.96 0.81
CA GLN A 499 -4.80 3.50 -0.32
C GLN A 499 -5.97 2.59 -0.73
N ALA A 500 -5.83 1.27 -0.53
CA ALA A 500 -6.91 0.31 -0.77
C ALA A 500 -7.98 0.34 0.34
N TYR A 501 -7.66 0.81 1.55
CA TYR A 501 -8.57 0.76 2.71
C TYR A 501 -9.90 1.50 2.48
N ILE A 502 -9.87 2.64 1.81
CA ILE A 502 -11.09 3.42 1.53
C ILE A 502 -12.04 2.71 0.55
N LEU A 503 -11.53 1.75 -0.23
CA LEU A 503 -12.30 1.04 -1.24
C LEU A 503 -13.40 0.16 -0.62
N SER A 504 -13.20 -0.39 0.58
CA SER A 504 -14.25 -1.20 1.23
C SER A 504 -15.40 -0.34 1.80
N ALA A 505 -15.23 0.97 1.96
CA ALA A 505 -16.30 1.88 2.40
C ALA A 505 -17.25 2.27 1.24
N ARG A 506 -16.89 1.92 0.01
CA ARG A 506 -17.63 2.26 -1.20
C ARG A 506 -19.03 1.65 -1.16
N GLY A 507 -20.00 2.38 -1.70
CA GLY A 507 -21.43 2.05 -1.71
C GLY A 507 -22.19 2.46 -0.44
N GLN A 508 -21.50 2.98 0.59
CA GLN A 508 -22.12 3.39 1.85
C GLN A 508 -22.42 4.90 1.89
N GLN A 509 -23.42 5.31 2.69
CA GLN A 509 -23.84 6.70 2.85
C GLN A 509 -23.97 7.10 4.34
N PRO A 510 -23.50 8.29 4.76
CA PRO A 510 -22.71 9.24 3.96
C PRO A 510 -21.36 8.64 3.51
N ASN A 511 -20.72 9.18 2.48
CA ASN A 511 -19.40 8.72 2.05
C ASN A 511 -18.40 8.85 3.22
N LEU A 512 -17.52 7.87 3.41
CA LEU A 512 -16.43 7.99 4.39
C LEU A 512 -15.21 8.64 3.73
N GLY A 513 -14.66 9.67 4.38
CA GLY A 513 -13.46 10.37 3.92
C GLY A 513 -12.40 10.54 5.02
N TYR A 514 -11.18 10.84 4.59
CA TYR A 514 -10.12 11.29 5.48
C TYR A 514 -10.15 12.80 5.65
N ALA A 515 -10.26 13.27 6.88
CA ALA A 515 -9.96 14.65 7.25
C ALA A 515 -8.50 14.97 6.89
N HIS A 516 -8.30 16.04 6.12
CA HIS A 516 -6.98 16.64 5.99
C HIS A 516 -6.67 17.46 7.25
N ALA A 517 -5.71 16.98 8.04
CA ALA A 517 -5.21 17.70 9.21
C ALA A 517 -4.02 18.58 8.80
N SER A 518 -4.32 19.83 8.42
CA SER A 518 -3.31 20.83 8.03
C SER A 518 -2.27 21.03 9.13
N GLY A 519 -1.06 20.52 8.91
CA GLY A 519 0.04 20.60 9.89
C GLY A 519 0.31 19.32 10.67
N LEU A 520 -0.51 18.26 10.54
CA LEU A 520 -0.14 16.92 11.02
C LEU A 520 0.91 16.33 10.07
N ILE A 521 2.19 16.56 10.35
CA ILE A 521 3.30 16.17 9.48
C ILE A 521 4.29 15.32 10.25
N MET A 522 4.68 14.18 9.67
CA MET A 522 5.79 13.36 10.17
C MET A 522 7.01 13.51 9.26
N ARG A 523 8.20 13.43 9.85
CA ARG A 523 9.46 13.39 9.13
C ARG A 523 9.76 11.95 8.71
N HIS A 524 10.13 11.74 7.46
CA HIS A 524 10.49 10.43 6.91
C HIS A 524 12.00 10.20 6.91
N ASP A 525 12.47 9.26 7.73
CA ASP A 525 13.89 9.02 7.99
C ASP A 525 14.40 7.74 7.28
N LYS A 526 13.97 7.51 6.04
CA LYS A 526 14.30 6.31 5.23
C LYS A 526 15.79 6.08 4.96
N GLU A 527 16.59 7.14 4.90
CA GLU A 527 18.00 7.05 4.48
C GLU A 527 18.92 6.47 5.57
N GLY A 528 18.43 6.35 6.82
CA GLY A 528 19.20 5.90 7.98
C GLY A 528 19.30 4.39 8.21
N PHE A 529 18.50 3.57 7.52
CA PHE A 529 18.39 2.13 7.78
C PHE A 529 19.18 1.26 6.78
N ALA A 530 19.40 -0.01 7.15
CA ALA A 530 20.31 -0.95 6.48
C ALA A 530 20.14 -1.00 4.95
N GLN A 531 21.08 -0.37 4.23
CA GLN A 531 21.11 -0.29 2.76
C GLN A 531 21.10 -1.68 2.09
N GLU A 532 21.67 -2.68 2.76
CA GLU A 532 21.70 -4.06 2.29
C GLU A 532 20.30 -4.70 2.25
N ALA A 533 19.47 -4.50 3.29
CA ALA A 533 18.10 -5.00 3.31
C ALA A 533 17.23 -4.29 2.25
N ILE A 534 17.42 -2.98 2.06
CA ILE A 534 16.74 -2.20 1.01
C ILE A 534 17.11 -2.71 -0.39
N ALA A 535 18.39 -3.07 -0.61
CA ALA A 535 18.84 -3.64 -1.87
C ALA A 535 18.18 -5.00 -2.16
N MET A 536 18.10 -5.88 -1.15
CA MET A 536 17.45 -7.20 -1.26
C MET A 536 15.94 -7.09 -1.58
N ALA A 537 15.24 -6.08 -1.04
CA ALA A 537 13.81 -5.91 -1.27
C ALA A 537 13.46 -5.25 -2.62
N LYS A 538 14.44 -4.69 -3.35
CA LYS A 538 14.21 -3.83 -4.54
C LYS A 538 13.44 -4.52 -5.66
N VAL A 539 13.79 -5.76 -6.00
CA VAL A 539 13.11 -6.52 -7.07
C VAL A 539 11.67 -6.82 -6.66
N GLY A 540 11.47 -7.36 -5.45
CA GLY A 540 10.14 -7.66 -4.92
C GLY A 540 9.24 -6.42 -4.86
N LYS A 541 9.79 -5.27 -4.45
CA LYS A 541 9.10 -3.98 -4.45
C LYS A 541 8.57 -3.61 -5.84
N GLN A 542 9.43 -3.66 -6.85
CA GLN A 542 9.06 -3.31 -8.24
C GLN A 542 8.03 -4.27 -8.83
N VAL A 543 8.18 -5.59 -8.61
CA VAL A 543 7.17 -6.58 -9.02
C VAL A 543 5.83 -6.32 -8.30
N GLY A 544 5.87 -5.94 -7.03
CA GLY A 544 4.71 -5.55 -6.24
C GLY A 544 3.93 -4.37 -6.83
N ASP A 545 4.60 -3.40 -7.48
CA ASP A 545 3.89 -2.30 -8.16
C ASP A 545 3.10 -2.78 -9.41
N TYR A 546 3.55 -3.87 -10.05
CA TYR A 546 2.82 -4.46 -11.18
C TYR A 546 1.63 -5.29 -10.70
N LEU A 547 1.82 -6.07 -9.63
CA LEU A 547 0.73 -6.75 -8.94
C LEU A 547 -0.30 -5.76 -8.43
N ARG A 548 0.13 -4.61 -7.95
CA ARG A 548 -0.76 -3.55 -7.50
C ARG A 548 -1.72 -3.10 -8.60
N ILE A 549 -1.26 -2.93 -9.84
CA ILE A 549 -2.13 -2.59 -10.98
C ILE A 549 -3.19 -3.68 -11.20
N LEU A 550 -2.76 -4.95 -11.23
CA LEU A 550 -3.66 -6.09 -11.42
C LEU A 550 -4.71 -6.18 -10.31
N LEU A 551 -4.25 -6.16 -9.05
CA LEU A 551 -5.10 -6.38 -7.88
C LEU A 551 -6.01 -5.19 -7.59
N PHE A 552 -5.55 -3.94 -7.75
CA PHE A 552 -6.41 -2.76 -7.54
C PHE A 552 -7.52 -2.70 -8.60
N SER A 553 -7.19 -2.99 -9.86
CA SER A 553 -8.18 -3.00 -10.94
C SER A 553 -9.23 -4.09 -10.74
N ALA A 554 -8.81 -5.30 -10.38
CA ALA A 554 -9.73 -6.40 -10.09
C ALA A 554 -10.54 -6.17 -8.80
N ASN A 555 -9.92 -5.61 -7.75
CA ASN A 555 -10.64 -5.24 -6.53
C ASN A 555 -11.71 -4.18 -6.79
N ALA A 556 -11.41 -3.13 -7.56
CA ALA A 556 -12.40 -2.11 -7.93
C ALA A 556 -13.60 -2.72 -8.68
N ASN A 557 -13.39 -3.72 -9.54
CA ASN A 557 -14.46 -4.44 -10.23
C ASN A 557 -15.27 -5.37 -9.31
N ALA A 558 -14.73 -5.79 -8.17
CA ALA A 558 -15.44 -6.62 -7.19
C ALA A 558 -16.38 -5.80 -6.28
N LEU A 559 -16.25 -4.47 -6.29
CA LEU A 559 -17.10 -3.57 -5.49
C LEU A 559 -18.49 -3.40 -6.12
N PRO A 560 -19.52 -3.08 -5.32
CA PRO A 560 -20.89 -2.89 -5.80
C PRO A 560 -21.11 -1.55 -6.55
N GLU A 561 -20.05 -0.82 -6.87
CA GLU A 561 -20.09 0.47 -7.58
C GLU A 561 -19.44 0.36 -8.97
N GLU A 562 -19.91 1.17 -9.92
CA GLU A 562 -19.30 1.27 -11.25
C GLU A 562 -17.85 1.77 -11.15
N ILE A 563 -16.94 1.12 -11.88
CA ILE A 563 -15.49 1.43 -11.85
C ILE A 563 -15.20 2.90 -12.16
N GLY A 564 -15.97 3.54 -13.05
CA GLY A 564 -15.83 4.95 -13.39
C GLY A 564 -16.15 5.88 -12.21
N SER A 565 -17.13 5.53 -11.37
CA SER A 565 -17.47 6.26 -10.14
C SER A 565 -16.31 6.14 -9.14
N ILE A 566 -15.84 4.91 -8.92
CA ILE A 566 -14.71 4.63 -8.02
C ILE A 566 -13.49 5.44 -8.46
N LYS A 567 -13.09 5.35 -9.74
CA LYS A 567 -11.95 6.09 -10.31
C LYS A 567 -12.11 7.60 -10.17
N SER A 568 -13.29 8.13 -10.49
CA SER A 568 -13.59 9.56 -10.33
C SER A 568 -13.25 10.03 -8.92
N ASP A 569 -13.46 9.23 -7.89
CA ASP A 569 -13.16 9.64 -6.52
C ASP A 569 -11.68 9.47 -6.17
N ILE A 570 -11.05 8.37 -6.58
CA ILE A 570 -9.68 8.03 -6.14
C ILE A 570 -8.55 8.59 -7.04
N ASP A 571 -8.87 9.11 -8.22
CA ASP A 571 -7.90 9.73 -9.14
C ASP A 571 -7.34 11.05 -8.58
N PRO A 572 -6.05 11.38 -8.80
CA PRO A 572 -5.18 10.74 -9.80
C PRO A 572 -4.19 9.71 -9.23
N PHE A 573 -3.69 9.87 -8.01
CA PHE A 573 -2.59 9.01 -7.53
C PHE A 573 -3.04 7.59 -7.19
N THR A 574 -4.03 7.43 -6.30
CA THR A 574 -4.55 6.10 -5.96
C THR A 574 -5.20 5.44 -7.19
N GLY A 575 -5.99 6.24 -7.92
CA GLY A 575 -6.74 5.77 -9.09
C GLY A 575 -5.92 5.36 -10.29
N CYS A 576 -4.68 5.82 -10.44
CA CYS A 576 -3.84 5.36 -11.54
C CYS A 576 -3.52 3.86 -11.49
N PHE A 577 -3.61 3.21 -10.33
CA PHE A 577 -3.46 1.76 -10.20
C PHE A 577 -4.73 0.96 -10.54
N VAL A 578 -5.86 1.65 -10.78
CA VAL A 578 -7.10 1.06 -11.31
C VAL A 578 -7.14 1.38 -12.81
N SER A 579 -6.75 0.42 -13.64
CA SER A 579 -6.62 0.57 -15.09
C SER A 579 -7.75 -0.12 -15.84
N GLN A 580 -8.10 0.40 -17.01
CA GLN A 580 -8.96 -0.28 -17.99
C GLN A 580 -8.22 -1.40 -18.73
N LEU A 581 -6.88 -1.37 -18.71
CA LEU A 581 -5.98 -2.34 -19.35
C LEU A 581 -4.94 -2.91 -18.36
N PRO A 582 -5.35 -3.46 -17.20
CA PRO A 582 -4.43 -3.85 -16.15
C PRO A 582 -3.37 -4.87 -16.60
N ILE A 583 -3.74 -5.85 -17.43
CA ILE A 583 -2.82 -6.89 -17.92
C ILE A 583 -1.81 -6.26 -18.87
N THR A 584 -2.27 -5.49 -19.85
CA THR A 584 -1.41 -4.82 -20.84
C THR A 584 -0.42 -3.89 -20.16
N VAL A 585 -0.87 -3.04 -19.24
CA VAL A 585 0.02 -2.11 -18.52
C VAL A 585 1.05 -2.88 -17.68
N ALA A 586 0.61 -3.85 -16.86
CA ALA A 586 1.53 -4.61 -16.01
C ALA A 586 2.61 -5.37 -16.82
N MET A 587 2.20 -6.05 -17.89
CA MET A 587 3.11 -6.87 -18.70
C MET A 587 4.07 -6.04 -19.56
N LEU A 588 3.60 -4.90 -20.11
CA LEU A 588 4.47 -3.99 -20.85
C LEU A 588 5.52 -3.36 -19.92
N ARG A 589 5.11 -2.87 -18.73
CA ARG A 589 6.06 -2.33 -17.75
C ARG A 589 7.11 -3.37 -17.35
N PHE A 590 6.66 -4.58 -17.01
CA PHE A 590 7.55 -5.68 -16.65
C PHE A 590 8.58 -5.96 -17.77
N SER A 591 8.12 -6.12 -19.00
CA SER A 591 8.99 -6.54 -20.12
C SER A 591 9.91 -5.43 -20.62
N LEU A 592 9.44 -4.17 -20.61
CA LEU A 592 10.28 -3.01 -20.93
C LEU A 592 11.34 -2.78 -19.86
N LYS A 593 11.01 -3.00 -18.58
CA LYS A 593 11.99 -2.93 -17.48
C LYS A 593 13.09 -3.97 -17.64
N VAL A 594 12.72 -5.22 -17.94
CA VAL A 594 13.68 -6.31 -18.22
C VAL A 594 14.60 -5.94 -19.38
N ALA A 595 14.05 -5.47 -20.50
CA ALA A 595 14.85 -5.06 -21.65
C ALA A 595 15.78 -3.88 -21.32
N ASN A 596 15.32 -2.91 -20.53
CA ASN A 596 16.15 -1.80 -20.07
C ASN A 596 17.33 -2.26 -19.18
N LEU A 597 17.10 -3.24 -18.30
CA LEU A 597 18.16 -3.81 -17.46
C LEU A 597 19.24 -4.52 -18.30
N PHE A 598 18.84 -5.35 -19.27
CA PHE A 598 19.80 -5.99 -20.17
C PHE A 598 20.58 -4.96 -21.00
N ASN A 599 19.90 -3.95 -21.55
CA ASN A 599 20.55 -2.89 -22.34
C ASN A 599 21.50 -2.03 -21.50
N ALA A 600 21.27 -1.92 -20.19
CA ALA A 600 22.16 -1.27 -19.24
C ALA A 600 23.32 -2.18 -18.76
N GLY A 601 23.44 -3.41 -19.27
CA GLY A 601 24.47 -4.38 -18.85
C GLY A 601 24.23 -4.98 -17.47
N LYS A 602 23.01 -4.91 -16.94
CA LYS A 602 22.63 -5.41 -15.62
C LYS A 602 21.96 -6.78 -15.70
N SER A 603 22.66 -7.73 -16.29
CA SER A 603 22.13 -9.06 -16.59
C SER A 603 21.67 -9.83 -15.35
N ASP A 604 22.43 -9.78 -14.25
CA ASP A 604 22.07 -10.49 -13.02
C ASP A 604 20.75 -9.95 -12.42
N GLU A 605 20.62 -8.61 -12.36
CA GLU A 605 19.40 -7.93 -11.90
C GLU A 605 18.21 -8.28 -12.82
N ALA A 606 18.43 -8.34 -14.14
CA ALA A 606 17.38 -8.72 -15.10
C ALA A 606 16.93 -10.18 -14.94
N THR A 607 17.87 -11.11 -14.73
CA THR A 607 17.59 -12.53 -14.50
C THR A 607 16.81 -12.74 -13.21
N GLU A 608 17.23 -12.11 -12.11
CA GLU A 608 16.49 -12.13 -10.85
C GLU A 608 15.07 -11.56 -11.02
N PHE A 609 14.96 -10.43 -11.73
CA PHE A 609 13.68 -9.79 -12.01
C PHE A 609 12.71 -10.69 -12.77
N ILE A 610 13.21 -11.42 -13.77
CA ILE A 610 12.39 -12.39 -14.51
C ILE A 610 11.95 -13.54 -13.60
N ASN A 611 12.89 -14.14 -12.87
CA ASN A 611 12.58 -15.32 -12.04
C ASN A 611 11.53 -15.00 -10.96
N THR A 612 11.70 -13.87 -10.26
CA THR A 612 10.74 -13.42 -9.24
C THR A 612 9.43 -12.96 -9.88
N GLY A 613 9.51 -12.12 -10.91
CA GLY A 613 8.34 -11.53 -11.55
C GLY A 613 7.43 -12.54 -12.24
N VAL A 614 7.98 -13.50 -12.99
CA VAL A 614 7.20 -14.53 -13.70
C VAL A 614 6.35 -15.34 -12.73
N SER A 615 6.90 -15.75 -11.58
CA SER A 615 6.11 -16.54 -10.62
C SER A 615 4.99 -15.72 -10.01
N GLN A 616 5.31 -14.54 -9.46
CA GLN A 616 4.33 -13.74 -8.75
C GLN A 616 3.25 -13.18 -9.68
N LEU A 617 3.62 -12.73 -10.88
CA LEU A 617 2.66 -12.22 -11.87
C LEU A 617 1.76 -13.33 -12.40
N GLN A 618 2.26 -14.55 -12.59
CA GLN A 618 1.40 -15.68 -12.96
C GLN A 618 0.35 -15.95 -11.87
N GLU A 619 0.76 -16.03 -10.61
CA GLU A 619 -0.17 -16.20 -9.48
C GLU A 619 -1.20 -15.06 -9.42
N GLY A 620 -0.76 -13.81 -9.62
CA GLY A 620 -1.66 -12.66 -9.69
C GLY A 620 -2.65 -12.73 -10.85
N LEU A 621 -2.20 -13.15 -12.04
CA LEU A 621 -3.06 -13.34 -13.20
C LEU A 621 -4.09 -14.45 -12.98
N ASP A 622 -3.68 -15.58 -12.40
CA ASP A 622 -4.57 -16.71 -12.13
C ASP A 622 -5.63 -16.31 -11.09
N PHE A 623 -5.25 -15.52 -10.09
CA PHE A 623 -6.14 -15.05 -9.00
C PHE A 623 -7.25 -14.09 -9.47
N ILE A 624 -6.97 -13.22 -10.45
CA ILE A 624 -7.94 -12.23 -10.95
C ILE A 624 -8.84 -12.75 -12.08
N GLN A 625 -8.52 -13.90 -12.66
CA GLN A 625 -9.26 -14.45 -13.80
C GLN A 625 -10.42 -15.35 -13.36
N GLY A 626 -11.42 -15.50 -14.24
CA GLY A 626 -12.63 -16.28 -13.99
C GLY A 626 -13.85 -15.43 -13.64
N ASP A 627 -15.02 -16.07 -13.61
CA ASP A 627 -16.31 -15.44 -13.27
C ASP A 627 -17.17 -16.42 -12.43
N PRO A 628 -17.29 -16.21 -11.10
CA PRO A 628 -16.56 -15.21 -10.30
C PRO A 628 -15.08 -15.59 -10.17
N SER A 629 -14.19 -14.61 -10.14
CA SER A 629 -12.75 -14.83 -9.91
C SER A 629 -12.46 -15.26 -8.47
N GLU A 630 -11.29 -15.84 -8.23
CA GLU A 630 -10.85 -16.18 -6.86
C GLU A 630 -10.70 -14.91 -5.99
N LEU A 631 -10.25 -13.81 -6.59
CA LEU A 631 -10.21 -12.50 -5.94
C LEU A 631 -11.59 -12.06 -5.47
N GLN A 632 -12.60 -12.13 -6.33
CA GLN A 632 -13.96 -11.72 -5.96
C GLN A 632 -14.50 -12.57 -4.81
N GLN A 633 -14.34 -13.89 -4.89
CA GLN A 633 -14.76 -14.81 -3.83
C GLN A 633 -14.03 -14.52 -2.50
N THR A 634 -12.74 -14.18 -2.58
CA THR A 634 -11.94 -13.80 -1.40
C THR A 634 -12.43 -12.48 -0.81
N TYR A 635 -12.69 -11.47 -1.62
CA TYR A 635 -13.25 -10.19 -1.18
C TYR A 635 -14.58 -10.38 -0.44
N GLU A 636 -15.53 -11.11 -1.04
CA GLU A 636 -16.84 -11.38 -0.46
C GLU A 636 -16.72 -12.17 0.86
N HIS A 637 -15.81 -13.14 0.92
CA HIS A 637 -15.53 -13.90 2.14
C HIS A 637 -14.97 -13.02 3.26
N GLU A 638 -14.02 -12.14 2.92
CA GLU A 638 -13.40 -11.26 3.89
C GLU A 638 -14.37 -10.19 4.41
N GLU A 639 -15.18 -9.61 3.53
CA GLU A 639 -16.24 -8.68 3.91
C GLU A 639 -17.18 -9.33 4.94
N ALA A 640 -17.63 -10.56 4.68
CA ALA A 640 -18.47 -11.31 5.61
C ALA A 640 -17.76 -11.60 6.95
N GLY A 641 -16.47 -11.92 6.90
CA GLY A 641 -15.63 -12.11 8.09
C GLY A 641 -15.54 -10.86 8.97
N TRP A 642 -15.30 -9.69 8.37
CA TRP A 642 -15.27 -8.42 9.09
C TRP A 642 -16.64 -8.04 9.64
N GLN A 643 -17.72 -8.27 8.88
CA GLN A 643 -19.07 -8.06 9.38
C GLN A 643 -19.35 -8.89 10.63
N LEU A 644 -18.91 -10.15 10.64
CA LEU A 644 -19.05 -11.06 11.79
C LEU A 644 -18.23 -10.59 12.99
N PHE A 645 -16.99 -10.14 12.77
CA PHE A 645 -16.14 -9.54 13.81
C PHE A 645 -16.85 -8.38 14.52
N TYR A 646 -17.35 -7.38 13.78
CA TYR A 646 -18.02 -6.23 14.39
C TYR A 646 -19.36 -6.59 15.04
N GLN A 647 -20.10 -7.57 14.51
CA GLN A 647 -21.32 -8.07 15.16
C GLN A 647 -21.03 -8.74 16.51
N ALA A 648 -19.91 -9.47 16.64
CA ALA A 648 -19.49 -10.04 17.91
C ALA A 648 -19.23 -8.92 18.94
N LEU A 649 -18.52 -7.86 18.55
CA LEU A 649 -18.26 -6.70 19.42
C LEU A 649 -19.55 -5.97 19.84
N ASP A 650 -20.45 -5.71 18.89
CA ASP A 650 -21.76 -5.07 19.16
C ASP A 650 -22.60 -5.91 20.14
N THR A 651 -22.48 -7.24 20.07
CA THR A 651 -23.21 -8.16 20.93
C THR A 651 -22.66 -8.16 22.35
N VAL A 652 -21.35 -8.35 22.51
CA VAL A 652 -20.74 -8.43 23.84
C VAL A 652 -20.82 -7.10 24.58
N GLU A 653 -20.73 -5.97 23.89
CA GLU A 653 -20.87 -4.64 24.49
C GLU A 653 -22.26 -4.44 25.09
N LYS A 654 -23.33 -4.85 24.39
CA LYS A 654 -24.71 -4.79 24.92
C LYS A 654 -24.87 -5.66 26.17
N SER A 655 -24.28 -6.87 26.16
CA SER A 655 -24.34 -7.76 27.32
C SER A 655 -23.49 -7.29 28.50
N LEU A 656 -22.37 -6.60 28.25
CA LEU A 656 -21.60 -5.90 29.29
C LEU A 656 -22.42 -4.78 29.94
N GLN A 657 -23.13 -3.99 29.14
CA GLN A 657 -24.04 -2.95 29.65
C GLN A 657 -25.19 -3.53 30.48
N ALA A 658 -25.66 -4.73 30.12
CA ALA A 658 -26.67 -5.48 30.89
C ALA A 658 -26.10 -6.17 32.14
N GLY A 659 -24.78 -6.19 32.33
CA GLY A 659 -24.11 -6.81 33.49
C GLY A 659 -24.13 -8.35 33.46
N GLU A 660 -24.14 -8.95 32.27
CA GLU A 660 -24.20 -10.41 32.12
C GLU A 660 -22.86 -11.08 32.45
N ASP A 661 -22.89 -12.12 33.30
CA ASP A 661 -21.68 -12.79 33.82
C ASP A 661 -20.77 -13.37 32.73
N TRP A 662 -21.36 -13.90 31.64
CA TRP A 662 -20.58 -14.47 30.54
C TRP A 662 -19.79 -13.39 29.81
N ALA A 663 -20.38 -12.21 29.60
CA ALA A 663 -19.74 -11.08 28.92
C ALA A 663 -18.59 -10.52 29.77
N LEU A 664 -18.78 -10.45 31.10
CA LEU A 664 -17.70 -10.12 32.04
C LEU A 664 -16.57 -11.16 32.01
N GLY A 665 -16.88 -12.43 31.78
CA GLY A 665 -15.89 -13.49 31.57
C GLY A 665 -15.05 -13.26 30.32
N VAL A 666 -15.71 -12.94 29.20
CA VAL A 666 -15.06 -12.61 27.92
C VAL A 666 -14.18 -11.37 28.04
N GLN A 667 -14.66 -10.32 28.73
CA GLN A 667 -13.88 -9.11 28.99
C GLN A 667 -12.59 -9.41 29.74
N LYS A 668 -12.67 -10.20 30.83
CA LYS A 668 -11.50 -10.60 31.62
C LYS A 668 -10.49 -11.41 30.80
N GLU A 669 -10.99 -12.34 29.98
CA GLU A 669 -10.11 -13.16 29.13
C GLU A 669 -9.42 -12.31 28.05
N THR A 670 -10.13 -11.33 27.49
CA THR A 670 -9.57 -10.36 26.54
C THR A 670 -8.46 -9.54 27.20
N GLN A 671 -8.74 -8.93 28.35
CA GLN A 671 -7.74 -8.16 29.12
C GLN A 671 -6.51 -9.01 29.47
N ARG A 672 -6.71 -10.29 29.82
CA ARG A 672 -5.62 -11.23 30.08
C ARG A 672 -4.76 -11.47 28.84
N ILE A 673 -5.36 -11.68 27.67
CA ILE A 673 -4.62 -11.89 26.41
C ILE A 673 -3.85 -10.64 26.03
N VAL A 674 -4.49 -9.46 26.09
CA VAL A 674 -3.86 -8.17 25.78
C VAL A 674 -2.67 -7.90 26.70
N GLU A 675 -2.80 -8.11 28.02
CA GLU A 675 -1.68 -7.91 28.95
C GLU A 675 -0.51 -8.87 28.67
N ASN A 676 -0.77 -10.11 28.22
CA ASN A 676 0.31 -11.02 27.80
C ASN A 676 1.04 -10.57 26.53
N CYS A 677 0.43 -9.66 25.75
CA CYS A 677 1.06 -9.05 24.59
C CYS A 677 1.98 -7.88 24.98
N ARG A 678 1.93 -7.40 26.23
CA ARG A 678 2.82 -6.35 26.70
C ARG A 678 4.27 -6.81 26.71
N VAL A 679 5.18 -6.00 26.16
CA VAL A 679 6.60 -6.33 25.99
C VAL A 679 7.57 -5.42 26.75
N ASN A 680 7.09 -4.35 27.38
CA ASN A 680 7.91 -3.40 28.15
C ASN A 680 7.43 -3.17 29.58
#